data_AF-A0AAD3HSE4-F1
#
_entry.id   AF-A0AAD3HSE4-F1
#
_cell.length_a   1.000
_cell.length_b   1.000
_cell.length_c   1.000
_cell.angle_alpha   90.00
_cell.angle_beta   90.00
_cell.angle_gamma   90.00
#
_symmetry.space_group_name_H-M   'P 1'
#
loop_
_entity.id
_entity.type
_entity.pdbx_description
1 polymer ?
#
loop_
_entity_poly.entity_id
_entity_poly.type
_entity_poly.pdbx_seq_one_letter_code
_entity_poly.pdbx_strand_id
1 'polypeptide(L)'
;MAAELPSSPGWPAVLRTRELQEKIKTAKVLCVGAGGIGCELLKTLVCTGFRDIEVIDLDTIETSNLNRQFLFRKHHVGHSKATTAAQVVQGFCPAARITAHHANIKESRFDVDFFRGFDIVLNGLDNLEARRHVNRLCLAAERPLVESGTAGYLGQVTVHLKGRTECFECQSKPTPKTYPICTLRNTPDKPIHTIVWAKDLLFNRLFGRPEAVSDLDEQAQREDGQQQQQEQQQQADGSAAAAGGDGGGAEGGSGAEAATAAAAVGSEDASFFLRGEGEPALEYAARIFQRVYTTDIERLCGVKELWEKRPPPRPLRLSELLPEHQLGAVRAALQAAVEGAAAAGEGGEAAGGRGAAASSAAKALGLNNASQTWIAEQNASVFLLAIAMYHKLRKDEVGSASFDKDDDLAVEFVTAASNLRSSCYGIPEQSLFDAKGMAGNIIHAIATTNAIISGLIVTEALKILAGQLGALRNTFLYEFPASRRLVVVSCTDPPRPGCMVCGKVQLTLRINTETTTLSSLLSGVIKKRLAVNTPNLMSGGFLYEEGEGLEEDEVAAYAALLPRPLSLLPGGGLRHGSILTLQDQSQHWGVDIIIAHQEDLKEEDAPEGFILEGAVPEVKSQGEQQQQQPQEEAAAAAKAPASHKGAMAGVTETEDGTLVLDDDEEEEALPEKKAEDAGATTKASSRKRALEEDDTEAATAEEEPEAKRAKSEAAAPAAKQAEEDNEVILIDDDD
;
A
#
# COMPACT_ATOMS: atom_id res chain seq x y z
N MET A 1 -29.02 26.67 -43.39
CA MET A 1 -28.96 25.22 -43.09
C MET A 1 -27.63 24.98 -42.39
N ALA A 2 -27.62 24.44 -41.17
CA ALA A 2 -26.42 23.80 -40.66
C ALA A 2 -26.33 22.44 -41.38
N ALA A 3 -25.16 22.10 -41.93
CA ALA A 3 -24.93 20.74 -42.38
C ALA A 3 -24.75 19.87 -41.13
N GLU A 4 -25.58 18.84 -40.98
CA GLU A 4 -25.37 17.84 -39.95
C GLU A 4 -24.06 17.12 -40.27
N LEU A 5 -23.03 17.34 -39.44
CA LEU A 5 -21.81 16.54 -39.49
C LEU A 5 -22.21 15.08 -39.27
N PRO A 6 -21.73 14.13 -40.09
CA PRO A 6 -22.08 12.73 -39.94
C PRO A 6 -21.71 12.27 -38.52
N SER A 7 -22.66 11.67 -37.83
CA SER A 7 -22.50 11.28 -36.43
C SER A 7 -21.33 10.30 -36.29
N SER A 8 -20.28 10.73 -35.60
CA SER A 8 -19.09 9.91 -35.34
C SER A 8 -19.52 8.60 -34.66
N PRO A 9 -19.06 7.43 -35.14
CA PRO A 9 -19.54 6.14 -34.64
C PRO A 9 -19.31 6.02 -33.14
N GLY A 10 -20.36 5.73 -32.39
CA GLY A 10 -20.29 5.56 -30.95
C GLY A 10 -19.43 4.36 -30.54
N TRP A 11 -19.04 4.30 -29.26
CA TRP A 11 -18.42 3.12 -28.69
C TRP A 11 -19.37 1.89 -28.77
N PRO A 12 -18.91 0.69 -29.19
CA PRO A 12 -17.54 0.31 -29.54
C PRO A 12 -17.20 0.41 -31.04
N ALA A 13 -18.13 0.84 -31.92
CA ALA A 13 -17.92 0.86 -33.37
C ALA A 13 -16.71 1.71 -33.80
N VAL A 14 -16.40 2.76 -33.04
CA VAL A 14 -15.20 3.62 -33.25
C VAL A 14 -13.88 2.84 -33.30
N LEU A 15 -13.78 1.67 -32.66
CA LEU A 15 -12.56 0.84 -32.60
C LEU A 15 -12.05 0.40 -33.98
N ARG A 16 -12.95 0.30 -34.96
CA ARG A 16 -12.63 -0.10 -36.34
C ARG A 16 -12.33 1.08 -37.27
N THR A 17 -12.36 2.32 -36.77
CA THR A 17 -12.07 3.50 -37.60
C THR A 17 -10.58 3.66 -37.84
N ARG A 18 -10.20 4.00 -39.08
CA ARG A 18 -8.80 4.27 -39.42
C ARG A 18 -8.23 5.45 -38.61
N GLU A 19 -9.05 6.45 -38.31
CA GLU A 19 -8.65 7.61 -37.49
C GLU A 19 -8.14 7.17 -36.11
N LEU A 20 -8.89 6.33 -35.39
CA LEU A 20 -8.44 5.83 -34.09
C LEU A 20 -7.23 4.89 -34.24
N GLN A 21 -7.18 4.07 -35.29
CA GLN A 21 -6.05 3.17 -35.54
C GLN A 21 -4.74 3.92 -35.85
N GLU A 22 -4.78 5.10 -36.46
CA GLU A 22 -3.58 5.95 -36.55
C GLU A 22 -3.29 6.65 -35.21
N LYS A 23 -4.31 7.20 -34.52
CA LYS A 23 -4.15 7.83 -33.20
C LYS A 23 -3.48 6.90 -32.17
N ILE A 24 -3.85 5.61 -32.13
CA ILE A 24 -3.22 4.62 -31.24
C ILE A 24 -1.71 4.51 -31.51
N LYS A 25 -1.29 4.54 -32.78
CA LYS A 25 0.14 4.44 -33.15
C LYS A 25 0.91 5.71 -32.80
N THR A 26 0.29 6.88 -32.95
CA THR A 26 0.96 8.18 -32.74
C THR A 26 0.85 8.70 -31.30
N ALA A 27 -0.05 8.17 -30.49
CA ALA A 27 -0.26 8.62 -29.11
C ALA A 27 0.95 8.28 -28.24
N LYS A 28 1.47 9.28 -27.53
CA LYS A 28 2.56 9.11 -26.56
C LYS A 28 1.99 8.81 -25.18
N VAL A 29 2.34 7.65 -24.62
CA VAL A 29 1.80 7.13 -23.35
C VAL A 29 2.85 7.18 -22.24
N LEU A 30 2.47 7.65 -21.06
CA LEU A 30 3.26 7.49 -19.84
C LEU A 30 2.70 6.34 -18.98
N CYS A 31 3.51 5.33 -18.69
CA CYS A 31 3.20 4.21 -17.81
C CYS A 31 3.98 4.36 -16.49
N VAL A 32 3.30 4.71 -15.41
CA VAL A 32 3.95 4.88 -14.10
C VAL A 32 3.80 3.60 -13.28
N GLY A 33 4.92 2.94 -12.98
CA GLY A 33 5.01 1.60 -12.41
C GLY A 33 5.17 0.51 -13.48
N ALA A 34 6.21 -0.32 -13.33
CA ALA A 34 6.54 -1.50 -14.13
C ALA A 34 6.29 -2.82 -13.35
N GLY A 35 5.66 -2.75 -12.18
CA GLY A 35 5.26 -3.89 -11.35
C GLY A 35 4.14 -4.76 -11.97
N GLY A 36 3.28 -5.36 -11.12
CA GLY A 36 2.29 -6.36 -11.55
C GLY A 36 1.34 -5.89 -12.67
N ILE A 37 0.71 -4.73 -12.47
CA ILE A 37 -0.15 -4.09 -13.49
C ILE A 37 0.70 -3.57 -14.65
N GLY A 38 1.86 -2.94 -14.37
CA GLY A 38 2.75 -2.36 -15.37
C GLY A 38 3.25 -3.35 -16.43
N CYS A 39 3.72 -4.53 -16.00
CA CYS A 39 4.13 -5.61 -16.91
C CYS A 39 3.01 -6.01 -17.89
N GLU A 40 1.80 -6.23 -17.39
CA GLU A 40 0.63 -6.57 -18.20
C GLU A 40 0.20 -5.40 -19.10
N LEU A 41 0.30 -4.18 -18.60
CA LEU A 41 -0.05 -2.95 -19.31
C LEU A 41 0.85 -2.68 -20.51
N LEU A 42 2.18 -2.76 -20.36
CA LEU A 42 3.13 -2.60 -21.47
C LEU A 42 2.84 -3.58 -22.62
N LYS A 43 2.64 -4.87 -22.28
CA LYS A 43 2.25 -5.90 -23.24
C LYS A 43 0.91 -5.57 -23.91
N THR A 44 -0.12 -5.23 -23.14
CA THR A 44 -1.46 -4.96 -23.67
C THR A 44 -1.48 -3.71 -24.56
N LEU A 45 -0.69 -2.68 -24.24
CA LEU A 45 -0.50 -1.49 -25.07
C LEU A 45 0.15 -1.84 -26.42
N VAL A 46 1.32 -2.51 -26.45
CA VAL A 46 2.00 -2.80 -27.72
C VAL A 46 1.23 -3.81 -28.58
N CYS A 47 0.51 -4.76 -27.96
CA CYS A 47 -0.40 -5.67 -28.67
C CYS A 47 -1.66 -4.98 -29.22
N THR A 48 -2.12 -3.91 -28.57
CA THR A 48 -3.20 -3.03 -29.06
C THR A 48 -2.72 -2.09 -30.17
N GLY A 49 -1.40 -1.93 -30.33
CA GLY A 49 -0.76 -1.23 -31.43
C GLY A 49 -0.12 0.12 -31.07
N PHE A 50 -0.08 0.47 -29.77
CA PHE A 50 0.65 1.64 -29.28
C PHE A 50 2.15 1.52 -29.60
N ARG A 51 2.77 2.63 -30.01
CA ARG A 51 4.17 2.64 -30.48
C ARG A 51 5.11 3.56 -29.72
N ASP A 52 4.61 4.55 -28.99
CA ASP A 52 5.44 5.49 -28.26
C ASP A 52 5.07 5.50 -26.77
N ILE A 53 5.90 4.84 -25.96
CA ILE A 53 5.63 4.58 -24.54
C ILE A 53 6.86 5.00 -23.73
N GLU A 54 6.65 5.71 -22.62
CA GLU A 54 7.66 5.86 -21.60
C GLU A 54 7.21 5.15 -20.32
N VAL A 55 8.13 4.41 -19.68
CA VAL A 55 7.88 3.67 -18.44
C VAL A 55 8.81 4.13 -17.34
N ILE A 56 8.26 4.38 -16.15
CA ILE A 56 8.98 4.85 -14.97
C ILE A 56 8.73 3.90 -13.81
N ASP A 57 9.81 3.40 -13.20
CA ASP A 57 9.79 2.59 -11.97
C ASP A 57 11.10 2.79 -11.21
N LEU A 58 11.04 2.81 -9.87
CA LEU A 58 12.20 3.08 -9.00
C LEU A 58 12.89 1.81 -8.51
N ASP A 59 12.24 0.65 -8.63
CA ASP A 59 12.69 -0.59 -8.01
C ASP A 59 13.60 -1.43 -8.91
N THR A 60 14.30 -2.37 -8.29
CA THR A 60 14.92 -3.52 -8.96
C THR A 60 14.05 -4.77 -8.85
N ILE A 61 14.31 -5.77 -9.68
CA ILE A 61 13.53 -7.01 -9.78
C ILE A 61 13.94 -7.98 -8.67
N GLU A 62 12.97 -8.53 -7.96
CA GLU A 62 13.18 -9.56 -6.94
C GLU A 62 12.63 -10.94 -7.36
N THR A 63 13.12 -11.98 -6.69
CA THR A 63 12.50 -13.32 -6.73
C THR A 63 11.01 -13.27 -6.30
N SER A 64 10.67 -12.40 -5.34
CA SER A 64 9.29 -12.20 -4.84
C SER A 64 8.31 -11.74 -5.93
N ASN A 65 8.83 -11.14 -7.01
CA ASN A 65 8.04 -10.50 -8.07
C ASN A 65 7.60 -11.49 -9.17
N LEU A 66 8.36 -12.57 -9.34
CA LEU A 66 8.31 -13.44 -10.53
C LEU A 66 6.99 -14.21 -10.70
N ASN A 67 6.18 -14.34 -9.64
CA ASN A 67 4.86 -14.99 -9.70
C ASN A 67 3.78 -14.17 -10.43
N ARG A 68 4.01 -12.86 -10.66
CA ARG A 68 2.99 -11.92 -11.17
C ARG A 68 3.51 -10.81 -12.08
N GLN A 69 4.82 -10.73 -12.29
CA GLN A 69 5.49 -9.76 -13.16
C GLN A 69 6.14 -10.51 -14.32
N PHE A 70 5.30 -11.00 -15.25
CA PHE A 70 5.65 -12.04 -16.22
C PHE A 70 6.71 -11.64 -17.27
N LEU A 71 7.09 -10.35 -17.36
CA LEU A 71 8.23 -9.92 -18.17
C LEU A 71 9.58 -10.35 -17.55
N PHE A 72 9.62 -10.59 -16.24
CA PHE A 72 10.85 -10.84 -15.50
C PHE A 72 11.16 -12.34 -15.35
N ARG A 73 12.44 -12.65 -15.13
CA ARG A 73 13.00 -14.01 -15.06
C ARG A 73 14.03 -14.07 -13.94
N LYS A 74 14.42 -15.28 -13.50
CA LYS A 74 15.40 -15.44 -12.41
C LYS A 74 16.76 -14.78 -12.70
N HIS A 75 17.17 -14.69 -13.98
CA HIS A 75 18.38 -14.00 -14.41
C HIS A 75 18.24 -12.47 -14.57
N HIS A 76 17.05 -11.90 -14.29
CA HIS A 76 16.84 -10.45 -14.23
C HIS A 76 16.83 -9.91 -12.79
N VAL A 77 16.95 -10.77 -11.77
CA VAL A 77 16.92 -10.37 -10.36
C VAL A 77 18.09 -9.44 -10.06
N GLY A 78 17.82 -8.30 -9.41
CA GLY A 78 18.77 -7.20 -9.18
C GLY A 78 18.81 -6.13 -10.28
N HIS A 79 18.25 -6.37 -11.47
CA HIS A 79 18.17 -5.36 -12.53
C HIS A 79 16.95 -4.43 -12.35
N SER A 80 17.00 -3.23 -12.91
CA SER A 80 15.87 -2.28 -12.94
C SER A 80 14.61 -2.90 -13.53
N LYS A 81 13.45 -2.69 -12.88
CA LYS A 81 12.14 -3.11 -13.43
C LYS A 81 11.84 -2.40 -14.76
N ALA A 82 11.94 -1.08 -14.79
CA ALA A 82 11.62 -0.27 -15.98
C ALA A 82 12.50 -0.64 -17.18
N THR A 83 13.82 -0.70 -16.99
CA THR A 83 14.77 -0.99 -18.09
C THR A 83 14.59 -2.41 -18.64
N THR A 84 14.48 -3.40 -17.75
CA THR A 84 14.25 -4.79 -18.16
C THR A 84 12.91 -4.96 -18.87
N ALA A 85 11.84 -4.31 -18.37
CA ALA A 85 10.52 -4.39 -18.98
C ALA A 85 10.52 -3.82 -20.41
N ALA A 86 11.17 -2.68 -20.62
CA ALA A 86 11.34 -2.09 -21.96
C ALA A 86 12.10 -3.03 -22.90
N GLN A 87 13.24 -3.58 -22.47
CA GLN A 87 14.05 -4.51 -23.25
C GLN A 87 13.26 -5.77 -23.67
N VAL A 88 12.57 -6.42 -22.71
CA VAL A 88 11.79 -7.64 -22.98
C VAL A 88 10.62 -7.37 -23.93
N VAL A 89 9.89 -6.26 -23.75
CA VAL A 89 8.76 -5.90 -24.62
C VAL A 89 9.23 -5.47 -26.01
N GLN A 90 10.34 -4.75 -26.12
CA GLN A 90 10.94 -4.40 -27.41
C GLN A 90 11.48 -5.63 -28.16
N GLY A 91 11.93 -6.67 -27.44
CA GLY A 91 12.32 -7.96 -28.01
C GLY A 91 11.19 -8.70 -28.73
N PHE A 92 9.95 -8.64 -28.23
CA PHE A 92 8.79 -9.25 -28.91
C PHE A 92 7.94 -8.27 -29.73
N CYS A 93 8.15 -6.97 -29.59
CA CYS A 93 7.53 -5.94 -30.43
C CYS A 93 8.54 -4.86 -30.87
N PRO A 94 9.48 -5.16 -31.79
CA PRO A 94 10.56 -4.24 -32.18
C PRO A 94 10.10 -2.92 -32.81
N ALA A 95 8.86 -2.85 -33.27
CA ALA A 95 8.25 -1.63 -33.80
C ALA A 95 7.73 -0.66 -32.71
N ALA A 96 7.77 -1.03 -31.43
CA ALA A 96 7.49 -0.13 -30.32
C ALA A 96 8.79 0.55 -29.82
N ARG A 97 8.70 1.88 -29.64
CA ARG A 97 9.68 2.69 -28.93
C ARG A 97 9.27 2.74 -27.45
N ILE A 98 10.13 2.22 -26.58
CA ILE A 98 9.89 2.21 -25.14
C ILE A 98 11.08 2.89 -24.45
N THR A 99 10.87 4.10 -23.94
CA THR A 99 11.87 4.78 -23.10
C THR A 99 11.70 4.30 -21.66
N ALA A 100 12.75 3.77 -21.05
CA ALA A 100 12.73 3.38 -19.65
C ALA A 100 13.46 4.41 -18.77
N HIS A 101 12.85 4.78 -17.66
CA HIS A 101 13.48 5.55 -16.60
C HIS A 101 13.51 4.68 -15.34
N HIS A 102 14.72 4.27 -14.92
CA HIS A 102 14.92 3.79 -13.54
C HIS A 102 14.99 5.03 -12.65
N ALA A 103 13.87 5.37 -12.02
CA ALA A 103 13.70 6.67 -11.38
C ALA A 103 12.48 6.70 -10.46
N ASN A 104 12.51 7.56 -9.44
CA ASN A 104 11.33 7.95 -8.69
C ASN A 104 10.57 9.03 -9.46
N ILE A 105 9.27 8.83 -9.69
CA ILE A 105 8.38 9.79 -10.37
C ILE A 105 8.31 11.16 -9.67
N LYS A 106 8.76 11.25 -8.41
CA LYS A 106 8.85 12.47 -7.61
C LYS A 106 10.12 13.32 -7.88
N GLU A 107 11.06 12.85 -8.70
CA GLU A 107 12.26 13.64 -9.04
C GLU A 107 11.89 14.90 -9.85
N SER A 108 12.61 16.01 -9.60
CA SER A 108 12.32 17.34 -10.16
C SER A 108 12.32 17.41 -11.69
N ARG A 109 12.96 16.45 -12.37
CA ARG A 109 12.95 16.29 -13.84
C ARG A 109 11.63 15.78 -14.44
N PHE A 110 10.68 15.28 -13.65
CA PHE A 110 9.39 14.78 -14.12
C PHE A 110 8.26 15.79 -13.86
N ASP A 111 8.53 17.05 -14.21
CA ASP A 111 7.65 18.20 -13.95
C ASP A 111 6.39 18.25 -14.83
N VAL A 112 5.64 19.34 -14.71
CA VAL A 112 4.42 19.58 -15.49
C VAL A 112 4.68 19.66 -17.00
N ASP A 113 5.86 20.08 -17.45
CA ASP A 113 6.21 20.13 -18.87
C ASP A 113 6.62 18.75 -19.43
N PHE A 114 7.28 17.91 -18.63
CA PHE A 114 7.42 16.47 -18.92
C PHE A 114 6.04 15.83 -19.10
N PHE A 115 5.12 16.04 -18.14
CA PHE A 115 3.76 15.51 -18.21
C PHE A 115 2.95 16.05 -19.40
N ARG A 116 3.06 17.33 -19.76
CA ARG A 116 2.41 17.93 -20.95
C ARG A 116 2.81 17.24 -22.26
N GLY A 117 3.99 16.61 -22.32
CA GLY A 117 4.50 15.90 -23.49
C GLY A 117 3.76 14.61 -23.86
N PHE A 118 2.79 14.16 -23.07
CA PHE A 118 2.04 12.91 -23.29
C PHE A 118 0.56 13.16 -23.68
N ASP A 119 -0.05 12.21 -24.38
CA ASP A 119 -1.49 12.21 -24.68
C ASP A 119 -2.31 11.63 -23.52
N ILE A 120 -1.72 10.70 -22.76
CA ILE A 120 -2.38 9.97 -21.67
C ILE A 120 -1.36 9.41 -20.68
N VAL A 121 -1.73 9.43 -19.38
CA VAL A 121 -0.96 8.82 -18.28
C VAL A 121 -1.75 7.65 -17.70
N LEU A 122 -1.06 6.55 -17.42
CA LEU A 122 -1.64 5.31 -16.92
C LEU A 122 -0.87 4.85 -15.66
N ASN A 123 -1.57 4.72 -14.53
CA ASN A 123 -0.97 4.34 -13.26
C ASN A 123 -1.09 2.83 -12.99
N GLY A 124 0.06 2.18 -12.80
CA GLY A 124 0.24 0.82 -12.26
C GLY A 124 0.97 0.80 -10.90
N LEU A 125 1.02 1.95 -10.22
CA LEU A 125 1.62 2.17 -8.89
C LEU A 125 0.95 1.37 -7.77
N ASP A 126 1.62 1.16 -6.65
CA ASP A 126 1.11 0.49 -5.45
C ASP A 126 0.93 1.44 -4.25
N ASN A 127 1.80 2.42 -4.08
CA ASN A 127 1.82 3.36 -2.96
C ASN A 127 0.90 4.58 -3.17
N LEU A 128 0.34 5.11 -2.08
CA LEU A 128 -0.63 6.21 -2.09
C LEU A 128 0.00 7.57 -2.47
N GLU A 129 1.25 7.79 -2.10
CA GLU A 129 1.94 9.08 -2.23
C GLU A 129 2.26 9.40 -3.69
N ALA A 130 2.88 8.47 -4.43
CA ALA A 130 3.13 8.65 -5.85
C ALA A 130 1.82 8.79 -6.66
N ARG A 131 0.74 8.10 -6.27
CA ARG A 131 -0.59 8.27 -6.89
C ARG A 131 -1.14 9.68 -6.70
N ARG A 132 -0.99 10.28 -5.49
CA ARG A 132 -1.36 11.69 -5.23
C ARG A 132 -0.49 12.66 -6.05
N HIS A 133 0.83 12.45 -6.07
CA HIS A 133 1.77 13.26 -6.87
C HIS A 133 1.43 13.25 -8.36
N VAL A 134 1.24 12.07 -8.96
CA VAL A 134 0.84 11.90 -10.36
C VAL A 134 -0.55 12.51 -10.63
N ASN A 135 -1.51 12.35 -9.71
CA ASN A 135 -2.83 12.99 -9.83
C ASN A 135 -2.70 14.52 -9.93
N ARG A 136 -1.87 15.15 -9.08
CA ARG A 136 -1.64 16.60 -9.08
C ARG A 136 -0.95 17.07 -10.37
N LEU A 137 0.10 16.36 -10.81
CA LEU A 137 0.77 16.67 -12.08
C LEU A 137 -0.13 16.49 -13.31
N CYS A 138 -0.96 15.45 -13.37
CA CYS A 138 -1.94 15.28 -14.46
C CYS A 138 -2.99 16.41 -14.48
N LEU A 139 -3.44 16.88 -13.31
CA LEU A 139 -4.33 18.05 -13.21
C LEU A 139 -3.62 19.35 -13.63
N ALA A 140 -2.34 19.53 -13.32
CA ALA A 140 -1.56 20.70 -13.71
C ALA A 140 -1.23 20.73 -15.21
N ALA A 141 -0.86 19.59 -15.79
CA ALA A 141 -0.55 19.39 -17.21
C ALA A 141 -1.79 19.21 -18.11
N GLU A 142 -2.98 19.17 -17.52
CA GLU A 142 -4.27 18.89 -18.17
C GLU A 142 -4.28 17.59 -18.99
N ARG A 143 -3.61 16.56 -18.46
CA ARG A 143 -3.50 15.23 -19.08
C ARG A 143 -4.58 14.29 -18.54
N PRO A 144 -5.17 13.42 -19.37
CA PRO A 144 -5.97 12.30 -18.91
C PRO A 144 -5.15 11.31 -18.07
N LEU A 145 -5.65 10.97 -16.88
CA LEU A 145 -5.08 9.93 -16.04
C LEU A 145 -6.06 8.75 -15.94
N VAL A 146 -5.59 7.55 -16.25
CA VAL A 146 -6.29 6.29 -15.91
C VAL A 146 -5.61 5.69 -14.69
N GLU A 147 -6.34 5.67 -13.59
CA GLU A 147 -5.92 5.18 -12.29
C GLU A 147 -6.40 3.74 -12.08
N SER A 148 -5.62 2.91 -11.38
CA SER A 148 -5.96 1.49 -11.21
C SER A 148 -5.49 0.89 -9.89
N GLY A 149 -5.97 -0.30 -9.55
CA GLY A 149 -5.43 -1.06 -8.43
C GLY A 149 -5.97 -2.48 -8.34
N THR A 150 -5.31 -3.30 -7.54
CA THR A 150 -5.58 -4.73 -7.33
C THR A 150 -5.32 -5.13 -5.89
N ALA A 151 -6.18 -5.97 -5.32
CA ALA A 151 -6.00 -6.60 -4.01
C ALA A 151 -6.60 -8.02 -4.03
N GLY A 152 -5.74 -9.03 -4.12
CA GLY A 152 -6.15 -10.42 -4.32
C GLY A 152 -6.89 -10.60 -5.64
N TYR A 153 -8.16 -11.01 -5.55
CA TYR A 153 -9.09 -11.12 -6.67
C TYR A 153 -9.84 -9.81 -6.97
N LEU A 154 -9.75 -8.80 -6.08
CA LEU A 154 -10.40 -7.51 -6.25
C LEU A 154 -9.53 -6.57 -7.09
N GLY A 155 -10.16 -5.62 -7.76
CA GLY A 155 -9.45 -4.51 -8.40
C GLY A 155 -10.38 -3.45 -8.99
N GLN A 156 -9.79 -2.35 -9.47
CA GLN A 156 -10.54 -1.24 -10.03
C GLN A 156 -9.78 -0.48 -11.12
N VAL A 157 -10.53 0.19 -11.98
CA VAL A 157 -10.05 1.19 -12.95
C VAL A 157 -10.96 2.42 -12.89
N THR A 158 -10.38 3.62 -12.75
CA THR A 158 -11.10 4.90 -12.70
C THR A 158 -10.41 5.94 -13.59
N VAL A 159 -11.18 6.88 -14.15
CA VAL A 159 -10.66 7.87 -15.11
C VAL A 159 -10.77 9.28 -14.56
N HIS A 160 -9.63 9.97 -14.44
CA HIS A 160 -9.52 11.32 -13.91
C HIS A 160 -9.25 12.32 -15.05
N LEU A 161 -10.19 13.26 -15.23
CA LEU A 161 -10.18 14.30 -16.25
C LEU A 161 -10.49 15.65 -15.60
N LYS A 162 -9.53 16.58 -15.64
CA LYS A 162 -9.64 17.93 -15.07
C LYS A 162 -10.96 18.59 -15.44
N GLY A 163 -11.72 19.03 -14.44
CA GLY A 163 -13.00 19.73 -14.61
C GLY A 163 -14.15 18.88 -15.18
N ARG A 164 -13.97 17.58 -15.42
CA ARG A 164 -14.98 16.72 -16.06
C ARG A 164 -15.32 15.46 -15.26
N THR A 165 -14.34 14.84 -14.60
CA THR A 165 -14.56 13.77 -13.63
C THR A 165 -13.87 14.11 -12.32
N GLU A 166 -14.20 13.40 -11.25
CA GLU A 166 -13.48 13.53 -9.99
C GLU A 166 -11.99 13.20 -10.16
N CYS A 167 -11.13 13.82 -9.34
CA CYS A 167 -9.72 13.45 -9.25
C CYS A 167 -9.51 12.33 -8.21
N PHE A 168 -8.31 11.73 -8.17
CA PHE A 168 -8.00 10.65 -7.22
C PHE A 168 -8.27 11.03 -5.76
N GLU A 169 -8.04 12.29 -5.43
CA GLU A 169 -8.15 12.90 -4.09
C GLU A 169 -9.53 13.54 -3.81
N CYS A 170 -10.53 13.31 -4.67
CA CYS A 170 -11.93 13.62 -4.35
C CYS A 170 -12.57 12.64 -3.37
N GLN A 171 -12.00 11.45 -3.19
CA GLN A 171 -12.43 10.49 -2.20
C GLN A 171 -11.39 10.38 -1.09
N SER A 172 -11.81 10.46 0.17
CA SER A 172 -11.01 10.02 1.30
C SER A 172 -10.68 8.53 1.10
N LYS A 173 -9.39 8.21 1.03
CA LYS A 173 -8.91 6.83 1.00
C LYS A 173 -8.68 6.38 2.45
N PRO A 174 -9.00 5.13 2.82
CA PRO A 174 -8.80 4.66 4.19
C PRO A 174 -7.32 4.81 4.56
N THR A 175 -7.04 5.49 5.66
CA THR A 175 -5.69 5.59 6.21
C THR A 175 -5.22 4.22 6.70
N PRO A 176 -3.90 3.92 6.64
CA PRO A 176 -3.34 2.78 7.35
C PRO A 176 -3.71 2.86 8.83
N LYS A 177 -4.03 1.72 9.45
CA LYS A 177 -4.42 1.69 10.87
C LYS A 177 -3.23 2.10 11.75
N THR A 178 -3.36 3.26 12.37
CA THR A 178 -2.49 3.70 13.48
C THR A 178 -2.98 3.06 14.79
N TYR A 179 -2.05 2.86 15.72
CA TYR A 179 -2.32 2.24 17.02
C TYR A 179 -1.76 3.15 18.13
N PRO A 180 -2.51 3.43 19.22
CA PRO A 180 -2.04 4.29 20.29
C PRO A 180 -0.75 3.78 20.94
N ILE A 181 0.12 4.70 21.36
CA ILE A 181 1.46 4.38 21.87
C ILE A 181 1.40 3.63 23.20
N CYS A 182 0.44 4.00 24.05
CA CYS A 182 0.08 3.26 25.25
C CYS A 182 -0.30 1.79 24.93
N THR A 183 -0.97 1.54 23.79
CA THR A 183 -1.29 0.18 23.31
C THR A 183 -0.06 -0.56 22.82
N LEU A 184 0.85 0.11 22.11
CA LEU A 184 2.08 -0.52 21.60
C LEU A 184 3.11 -0.80 22.72
N ARG A 185 3.33 0.16 23.62
CA ARG A 185 4.32 0.09 24.72
C ARG A 185 3.82 -0.70 25.94
N ASN A 186 2.57 -0.51 26.36
CA ASN A 186 2.10 -0.99 27.67
C ASN A 186 1.01 -2.06 27.54
N THR A 187 0.08 -1.91 26.58
CA THR A 187 -1.18 -2.68 26.55
C THR A 187 -1.49 -3.52 25.29
N PRO A 188 -0.53 -4.18 24.61
CA PRO A 188 -0.83 -4.98 23.43
C PRO A 188 -1.70 -6.21 23.74
N ASP A 189 -2.53 -6.58 22.78
CA ASP A 189 -3.52 -7.68 22.81
C ASP A 189 -3.60 -8.47 21.48
N LYS A 190 -3.24 -7.85 20.34
CA LYS A 190 -3.29 -8.42 18.98
C LYS A 190 -1.85 -8.58 18.42
N PRO A 191 -1.52 -9.62 17.62
CA PRO A 191 -0.17 -9.84 17.10
C PRO A 191 0.41 -8.63 16.35
N ILE A 192 -0.42 -7.95 15.55
CA ILE A 192 -0.05 -6.73 14.83
C ILE A 192 0.48 -5.62 15.75
N HIS A 193 0.01 -5.50 17.00
CA HIS A 193 0.54 -4.50 17.94
C HIS A 193 1.99 -4.81 18.36
N THR A 194 2.34 -6.09 18.47
CA THR A 194 3.74 -6.49 18.77
C THR A 194 4.66 -6.35 17.56
N ILE A 195 4.12 -6.54 16.35
CA ILE A 195 4.85 -6.35 15.08
C ILE A 195 5.09 -4.87 14.80
N VAL A 196 4.07 -4.01 14.95
CA VAL A 196 4.20 -2.55 14.86
C VAL A 196 5.17 -2.02 15.92
N TRP A 197 5.10 -2.51 17.16
CA TRP A 197 6.10 -2.16 18.18
C TRP A 197 7.52 -2.60 17.78
N ALA A 198 7.71 -3.80 17.22
CA ALA A 198 9.04 -4.28 16.84
C ALA A 198 9.62 -3.49 15.65
N LYS A 199 8.77 -3.14 14.69
CA LYS A 199 9.12 -2.51 13.42
C LYS A 199 9.23 -0.98 13.50
N ASP A 200 8.28 -0.30 14.13
CA ASP A 200 8.19 1.16 14.17
C ASP A 200 8.83 1.78 15.44
N LEU A 201 8.95 1.03 16.54
CA LEU A 201 9.61 1.50 17.77
C LEU A 201 11.00 0.86 17.95
N LEU A 202 11.09 -0.46 18.10
CA LEU A 202 12.35 -1.10 18.50
C LEU A 202 13.43 -1.06 17.40
N PHE A 203 13.10 -1.42 16.15
CA PHE A 203 14.06 -1.38 15.03
C PHE A 203 14.67 0.02 14.88
N ASN A 204 13.82 1.06 14.84
CA ASN A 204 14.26 2.45 14.69
C ASN A 204 15.16 2.90 15.85
N ARG A 205 14.85 2.51 17.10
CA ARG A 205 15.69 2.81 18.28
C ARG A 205 17.05 2.11 18.31
N LEU A 206 17.22 0.98 17.59
CA LEU A 206 18.48 0.21 17.56
C LEU A 206 19.34 0.51 16.32
N PHE A 207 18.72 0.82 15.18
CA PHE A 207 19.40 0.91 13.88
C PHE A 207 19.12 2.21 13.10
N GLY A 208 18.06 2.94 13.44
CA GLY A 208 17.68 4.21 12.81
C GLY A 208 18.47 5.41 13.33
N ARG A 209 18.05 6.62 12.97
CA ARG A 209 18.71 7.88 13.39
C ARG A 209 18.47 8.17 14.88
N PRO A 210 19.47 8.60 15.66
CA PRO A 210 19.28 9.01 17.06
C PRO A 210 18.27 10.14 17.25
N GLU A 211 18.13 11.03 16.25
CA GLU A 211 17.17 12.13 16.24
C GLU A 211 15.79 11.71 15.70
N ALA A 212 15.65 10.51 15.12
CA ALA A 212 14.37 9.94 14.71
C ALA A 212 13.64 9.33 15.91
N VAL A 213 13.32 10.22 16.88
CA VAL A 213 12.16 10.08 17.75
C VAL A 213 10.99 9.71 16.84
N SER A 214 10.41 8.53 17.00
CA SER A 214 9.30 8.12 16.15
C SER A 214 8.09 9.04 16.36
N ASP A 215 7.19 9.17 15.37
CA ASP A 215 5.91 9.89 15.53
C ASP A 215 5.20 9.52 16.86
N LEU A 216 5.36 8.26 17.26
CA LEU A 216 4.81 7.65 18.47
C LEU A 216 5.56 8.10 19.74
N ASP A 217 6.90 8.20 19.69
CA ASP A 217 7.69 8.73 20.81
C ASP A 217 7.43 10.23 21.02
N GLU A 218 7.19 11.01 19.96
CA GLU A 218 6.77 12.43 20.09
C GLU A 218 5.39 12.57 20.75
N GLN A 219 4.42 11.73 20.40
CA GLN A 219 3.08 11.79 21.00
C GLN A 219 3.11 11.48 22.51
N ALA A 220 3.86 10.45 22.92
CA ALA A 220 4.04 10.12 24.33
C ALA A 220 4.65 11.28 25.16
N GLN A 221 5.60 12.03 24.61
CA GLN A 221 6.16 13.21 25.29
C GLN A 221 5.14 14.35 25.47
N ARG A 222 4.12 14.45 24.61
CA ARG A 222 3.02 15.42 24.73
C ARG A 222 2.03 14.97 25.82
N GLU A 223 1.71 13.68 25.86
CA GLU A 223 0.87 13.05 26.90
C GLU A 223 1.48 13.27 28.31
N ASP A 224 2.76 12.93 28.49
CA ASP A 224 3.49 13.13 29.76
C ASP A 224 3.53 14.61 30.19
N GLY A 225 3.72 15.53 29.24
CA GLY A 225 3.78 16.96 29.50
C GLY A 225 2.43 17.58 29.89
N GLN A 226 1.32 17.08 29.34
CA GLN A 226 -0.02 17.58 29.66
C GLN A 226 -0.50 17.12 31.05
N GLN A 227 -0.21 15.87 31.45
CA GLN A 227 -0.56 15.39 32.78
C GLN A 227 0.14 16.19 33.90
N GLN A 228 1.43 16.47 33.74
CA GLN A 228 2.20 17.28 34.70
C GLN A 228 1.68 18.72 34.84
N GLN A 229 1.12 19.31 33.77
CA GLN A 229 0.50 20.64 33.83
C GLN A 229 -0.85 20.61 34.56
N GLN A 230 -1.68 19.59 34.34
CA GLN A 230 -2.94 19.42 35.08
C GLN A 230 -2.70 19.16 36.57
N GLU A 231 -1.70 18.35 36.95
CA GLU A 231 -1.31 18.16 38.35
C GLU A 231 -0.86 19.47 39.01
N GLN A 232 -0.07 20.30 38.32
CA GLN A 232 0.40 21.58 38.85
C GLN A 232 -0.74 22.61 39.01
N GLN A 233 -1.71 22.64 38.10
CA GLN A 233 -2.90 23.49 38.27
C GLN A 233 -3.79 23.02 39.43
N GLN A 234 -4.01 21.70 39.59
CA GLN A 234 -4.78 21.17 40.71
C GLN A 234 -4.09 21.42 42.07
N GLN A 235 -2.75 21.36 42.13
CA GLN A 235 -2.00 21.73 43.35
C GLN A 235 -2.03 23.24 43.64
N ALA A 236 -2.13 24.09 42.61
CA ALA A 236 -2.28 25.54 42.78
C ALA A 236 -3.66 25.90 43.38
N ASP A 237 -4.75 25.42 42.78
CA ASP A 237 -6.12 25.70 43.26
C ASP A 237 -6.41 25.07 44.63
N GLY A 238 -5.81 23.91 44.93
CA GLY A 238 -5.89 23.26 46.24
C GLY A 238 -5.42 24.13 47.41
N SER A 239 -4.59 25.15 47.14
CA SER A 239 -4.10 26.07 48.17
C SER A 239 -5.12 27.14 48.61
N ALA A 240 -6.18 27.38 47.83
CA ALA A 240 -7.17 28.43 48.08
C ALA A 240 -8.39 27.98 48.90
N ALA A 241 -8.64 26.67 49.04
CA ALA A 241 -9.91 26.10 49.52
C ALA A 241 -9.89 25.57 50.97
N ALA A 242 -8.96 26.01 51.82
CA ALA A 242 -8.76 25.48 53.18
C ALA A 242 -9.49 26.27 54.28
N ALA A 243 -10.82 26.46 54.18
CA ALA A 243 -11.59 27.28 55.13
C ALA A 243 -13.02 26.78 55.47
N GLY A 244 -13.12 25.55 56.01
CA GLY A 244 -14.21 25.15 56.91
C GLY A 244 -15.16 24.02 56.43
N GLY A 245 -15.67 23.24 57.39
CA GLY A 245 -16.75 22.26 57.18
C GLY A 245 -16.35 20.81 57.48
N ASP A 246 -16.81 20.27 58.61
CA ASP A 246 -16.78 18.83 58.94
C ASP A 246 -18.08 18.15 58.44
N GLY A 247 -18.04 16.86 58.08
CA GLY A 247 -19.21 16.11 57.60
C GLY A 247 -18.90 14.96 56.62
N GLY A 248 -18.45 13.82 57.14
CA GLY A 248 -17.91 12.71 56.33
C GLY A 248 -18.86 11.96 55.37
N GLY A 249 -18.25 11.35 54.36
CA GLY A 249 -18.83 10.39 53.40
C GLY A 249 -17.72 9.95 52.43
N ALA A 250 -17.54 8.65 52.21
CA ALA A 250 -16.36 8.10 51.51
C ALA A 250 -16.70 7.44 50.16
N GLU A 251 -15.64 7.07 49.44
CA GLU A 251 -15.56 6.38 48.13
C GLU A 251 -15.63 7.26 46.88
N GLY A 252 -14.60 7.16 46.03
CA GLY A 252 -14.47 7.90 44.77
C GLY A 252 -13.08 8.48 44.48
N GLY A 253 -12.00 7.70 44.56
CA GLY A 253 -10.64 8.21 44.35
C GLY A 253 -9.58 7.12 44.18
N SER A 254 -9.46 6.57 42.97
CA SER A 254 -8.40 5.60 42.61
C SER A 254 -7.98 5.63 41.13
N GLY A 255 -8.59 6.48 40.30
CA GLY A 255 -8.32 6.53 38.85
C GLY A 255 -7.21 7.50 38.43
N ALA A 256 -6.89 8.52 39.23
CA ALA A 256 -5.93 9.57 38.87
C ALA A 256 -4.48 9.18 39.17
N GLU A 257 -4.19 8.74 40.41
CA GLU A 257 -2.85 8.30 40.84
C GLU A 257 -2.32 7.12 39.99
N ALA A 258 -3.24 6.28 39.48
CA ALA A 258 -2.97 5.18 38.56
C ALA A 258 -2.41 5.63 37.20
N ALA A 259 -2.93 6.76 36.68
CA ALA A 259 -2.52 7.28 35.37
C ALA A 259 -1.14 7.97 35.46
N THR A 260 -0.92 8.77 36.50
CA THR A 260 0.32 9.53 36.66
C THR A 260 1.51 8.62 37.03
N ALA A 261 1.26 7.52 37.75
CA ALA A 261 2.22 6.43 37.94
C ALA A 261 2.62 5.71 36.63
N ALA A 262 1.75 5.70 35.61
CA ALA A 262 2.03 5.11 34.30
C ALA A 262 2.74 6.09 33.34
N ALA A 263 2.45 7.39 33.43
CA ALA A 263 3.10 8.45 32.63
C ALA A 263 4.54 8.74 33.11
N ALA A 264 4.80 8.69 34.42
CA ALA A 264 6.14 8.89 34.99
C ALA A 264 7.23 7.90 34.50
N VAL A 265 6.88 6.93 33.65
CA VAL A 265 7.76 5.95 33.01
C VAL A 265 8.44 6.50 31.74
N GLY A 266 7.94 7.59 31.14
CA GLY A 266 8.31 8.05 29.79
C GLY A 266 9.65 8.77 29.62
N SER A 267 10.30 9.20 30.71
CA SER A 267 11.65 9.84 30.67
C SER A 267 12.76 8.79 30.46
N GLU A 268 12.81 8.23 29.25
CA GLU A 268 13.80 7.22 28.87
C GLU A 268 15.14 7.85 28.47
N ASP A 269 16.22 7.46 29.15
CA ASP A 269 17.58 7.78 28.71
C ASP A 269 17.91 7.03 27.41
N ALA A 270 17.72 7.72 26.28
CA ALA A 270 17.91 7.18 24.93
C ALA A 270 19.35 6.66 24.71
N SER A 271 20.34 7.13 25.47
CA SER A 271 21.72 6.64 25.39
C SER A 271 21.83 5.14 25.71
N PHE A 272 20.89 4.58 26.48
CA PHE A 272 20.88 3.14 26.79
C PHE A 272 20.72 2.27 25.54
N PHE A 273 19.95 2.70 24.53
CA PHE A 273 19.74 1.91 23.31
C PHE A 273 20.94 1.99 22.36
N LEU A 274 21.92 2.87 22.62
CA LEU A 274 23.18 2.88 21.89
C LEU A 274 24.12 1.75 22.37
N ARG A 275 24.96 1.27 21.45
CA ARG A 275 26.01 0.29 21.74
C ARG A 275 27.28 1.02 22.19
N GLY A 276 27.87 0.60 23.31
CA GLY A 276 29.06 1.21 23.89
C GLY A 276 30.33 0.97 23.05
N GLU A 277 31.30 1.89 23.15
CA GLU A 277 32.61 1.69 22.53
C GLU A 277 33.29 0.42 23.08
N GLY A 278 33.70 -0.47 22.17
CA GLY A 278 34.28 -1.77 22.52
C GLY A 278 33.30 -2.85 22.97
N GLU A 279 32.02 -2.54 23.21
CA GLU A 279 31.02 -3.51 23.69
C GLU A 279 30.84 -4.68 22.69
N PRO A 280 31.01 -5.95 23.09
CA PRO A 280 30.81 -7.09 22.19
C PRO A 280 29.37 -7.16 21.65
N ALA A 281 29.21 -7.39 20.35
CA ALA A 281 27.91 -7.23 19.68
C ALA A 281 26.80 -8.17 20.20
N LEU A 282 27.15 -9.37 20.70
CA LEU A 282 26.21 -10.29 21.36
C LEU A 282 25.93 -9.92 22.83
N GLU A 283 26.86 -9.27 23.52
CA GLU A 283 26.65 -8.78 24.90
C GLU A 283 25.73 -7.56 24.88
N TYR A 284 25.92 -6.67 23.90
CA TYR A 284 24.96 -5.62 23.57
C TYR A 284 23.57 -6.19 23.27
N ALA A 285 23.45 -7.18 22.37
CA ALA A 285 22.17 -7.79 22.05
C ALA A 285 21.49 -8.45 23.28
N ALA A 286 22.27 -9.09 24.16
CA ALA A 286 21.78 -9.64 25.42
C ALA A 286 21.35 -8.56 26.43
N ARG A 287 22.06 -7.43 26.49
CA ARG A 287 21.70 -6.25 27.30
C ARG A 287 20.38 -5.63 26.82
N ILE A 288 20.18 -5.50 25.52
CA ILE A 288 18.90 -5.06 24.93
C ILE A 288 17.79 -6.07 25.24
N PHE A 289 18.03 -7.38 25.07
CA PHE A 289 17.04 -8.41 25.45
C PHE A 289 16.61 -8.27 26.91
N GLN A 290 17.58 -8.21 27.83
CA GLN A 290 17.31 -8.12 29.27
C GLN A 290 16.56 -6.84 29.65
N ARG A 291 16.90 -5.70 29.03
CA ARG A 291 16.13 -4.46 29.21
C ARG A 291 14.68 -4.64 28.79
N VAL A 292 14.46 -5.07 27.55
CA VAL A 292 13.18 -4.97 26.85
C VAL A 292 12.20 -6.08 27.22
N TYR A 293 12.65 -7.34 27.36
CA TYR A 293 11.79 -8.49 27.67
C TYR A 293 11.79 -8.88 29.14
N THR A 294 12.71 -8.32 29.94
CA THR A 294 12.78 -8.57 31.38
C THR A 294 12.50 -7.31 32.19
N THR A 295 13.42 -6.34 32.23
CA THR A 295 13.36 -5.20 33.16
C THR A 295 12.15 -4.29 32.93
N ASP A 296 11.82 -3.98 31.67
CA ASP A 296 10.68 -3.13 31.34
C ASP A 296 9.34 -3.88 31.53
N ILE A 297 9.30 -5.20 31.30
CA ILE A 297 8.13 -6.02 31.60
C ILE A 297 7.90 -6.12 33.12
N GLU A 298 8.95 -6.35 33.92
CA GLU A 298 8.86 -6.39 35.40
C GLU A 298 8.42 -5.04 35.98
N ARG A 299 8.85 -3.92 35.37
CA ARG A 299 8.37 -2.58 35.73
C ARG A 299 6.88 -2.42 35.42
N LEU A 300 6.44 -2.84 34.22
CA LEU A 300 5.03 -2.80 33.82
C LEU A 300 4.14 -3.67 34.71
N CYS A 301 4.59 -4.86 35.13
CA CYS A 301 3.89 -5.70 36.12
C CYS A 301 3.64 -4.98 37.47
N GLY A 302 4.44 -3.96 37.81
CA GLY A 302 4.29 -3.18 39.04
C GLY A 302 3.11 -2.20 39.03
N VAL A 303 2.66 -1.75 37.85
CA VAL A 303 1.54 -0.82 37.66
C VAL A 303 0.22 -1.60 37.68
N LYS A 304 -0.31 -1.86 38.88
CA LYS A 304 -1.38 -2.84 39.13
C LYS A 304 -2.67 -2.56 38.37
N GLU A 305 -2.97 -1.29 38.14
CA GLU A 305 -4.22 -0.78 37.59
C GLU A 305 -4.36 -1.16 36.10
N LEU A 306 -3.24 -1.35 35.40
CA LEU A 306 -3.21 -1.89 34.02
C LEU A 306 -3.60 -3.37 33.91
N TRP A 307 -3.72 -4.08 35.05
CA TRP A 307 -3.88 -5.54 35.15
C TRP A 307 -5.12 -5.98 35.94
N GLU A 308 -5.99 -5.07 36.37
CA GLU A 308 -7.24 -5.43 37.06
C GLU A 308 -8.19 -6.25 36.18
N LYS A 309 -8.19 -5.96 34.87
CA LYS A 309 -9.16 -6.47 33.89
C LYS A 309 -8.57 -7.49 32.90
N ARG A 310 -7.27 -7.79 33.01
CA ARG A 310 -6.50 -8.63 32.08
C ARG A 310 -5.24 -9.17 32.76
N PRO A 311 -4.73 -10.36 32.40
CA PRO A 311 -3.54 -10.93 33.04
C PRO A 311 -2.31 -10.01 32.88
N PRO A 312 -1.45 -9.90 33.92
CA PRO A 312 -0.16 -9.24 33.79
C PRO A 312 0.78 -10.04 32.87
N PRO A 313 1.68 -9.38 32.13
CA PRO A 313 2.64 -10.04 31.26
C PRO A 313 3.64 -10.84 32.08
N ARG A 314 4.22 -11.86 31.45
CA ARG A 314 5.33 -12.63 32.01
C ARG A 314 6.66 -12.08 31.46
N PRO A 315 7.62 -11.68 32.31
CA PRO A 315 8.97 -11.34 31.86
C PRO A 315 9.70 -12.59 31.37
N LEU A 316 10.47 -12.45 30.30
CA LEU A 316 11.34 -13.51 29.78
C LEU A 316 12.77 -13.30 30.28
N ARG A 317 13.40 -14.36 30.79
CA ARG A 317 14.80 -14.37 31.25
C ARG A 317 15.66 -15.06 30.21
N LEU A 318 16.68 -14.39 29.69
CA LEU A 318 17.55 -14.93 28.64
C LEU A 318 18.25 -16.24 29.07
N SER A 319 18.58 -16.37 30.35
CA SER A 319 19.18 -17.58 30.95
C SER A 319 18.21 -18.77 31.08
N GLU A 320 16.89 -18.54 31.01
CA GLU A 320 15.88 -19.62 30.97
C GLU A 320 15.66 -20.10 29.54
N LEU A 321 15.67 -19.20 28.56
CA LEU A 321 15.45 -19.52 27.14
C LEU A 321 16.72 -20.05 26.44
N LEU A 322 17.90 -19.48 26.72
CA LEU A 322 19.16 -19.84 26.07
C LEU A 322 20.22 -20.27 27.10
N PRO A 323 20.22 -21.55 27.52
CA PRO A 323 21.36 -22.13 28.24
C PRO A 323 22.64 -22.07 27.41
N GLU A 324 23.81 -22.13 28.06
CA GLU A 324 25.11 -21.85 27.41
C GLU A 324 25.38 -22.63 26.11
N HIS A 325 24.87 -23.86 25.98
CA HIS A 325 25.04 -24.67 24.77
C HIS A 325 24.36 -24.06 23.53
N GLN A 326 23.21 -23.40 23.70
CA GLN A 326 22.49 -22.71 22.61
C GLN A 326 23.13 -21.35 22.31
N LEU A 327 23.54 -20.63 23.36
CA LEU A 327 24.31 -19.39 23.20
C LEU A 327 25.67 -19.64 22.49
N GLY A 328 26.27 -20.82 22.68
CA GLY A 328 27.41 -21.30 21.92
C GLY A 328 27.13 -21.46 20.42
N ALA A 329 25.96 -21.99 20.05
CA ALA A 329 25.53 -22.09 18.65
C ALA A 329 25.32 -20.70 18.02
N VAL A 330 24.71 -19.75 18.73
CA VAL A 330 24.56 -18.35 18.27
C VAL A 330 25.92 -17.67 18.04
N ARG A 331 26.91 -17.90 18.93
CA ARG A 331 28.28 -17.42 18.75
C ARG A 331 28.95 -18.02 17.50
N ALA A 332 28.80 -19.33 17.28
CA ALA A 332 29.34 -20.02 16.11
C ALA A 332 28.70 -19.54 14.80
N ALA A 333 27.38 -19.36 14.77
CA ALA A 333 26.65 -18.82 13.62
C ALA A 333 27.11 -17.40 13.27
N LEU A 334 27.30 -16.52 14.26
CA LEU A 334 27.84 -15.17 14.04
C LEU A 334 29.27 -15.22 13.49
N GLN A 335 30.14 -16.09 14.02
CA GLN A 335 31.50 -16.24 13.53
C GLN A 335 31.52 -16.70 12.06
N ALA A 336 30.75 -17.75 11.73
CA ALA A 336 30.64 -18.25 10.35
C ALA A 336 30.09 -17.19 9.38
N ALA A 337 29.12 -16.37 9.80
CA ALA A 337 28.59 -15.28 8.99
C ALA A 337 29.63 -14.18 8.72
N VAL A 338 30.46 -13.84 9.72
CA VAL A 338 31.56 -12.85 9.58
C VAL A 338 32.69 -13.40 8.71
N GLU A 339 33.09 -14.66 8.89
CA GLU A 339 34.13 -15.31 8.08
C GLU A 339 33.68 -15.47 6.62
N GLY A 340 32.42 -15.85 6.38
CA GLY A 340 31.83 -15.93 5.04
C GLY A 340 31.70 -14.57 4.34
N ALA A 341 31.37 -13.50 5.08
CA ALA A 341 31.34 -12.14 4.55
C ALA A 341 32.75 -11.62 4.18
N ALA A 342 33.77 -11.92 5.00
CA ALA A 342 35.15 -11.57 4.70
C ALA A 342 35.66 -12.30 3.44
N ALA A 343 35.40 -13.61 3.32
CA ALA A 343 35.79 -14.40 2.16
C ALA A 343 35.12 -13.94 0.84
N ALA A 344 33.93 -13.34 0.92
CA ALA A 344 33.27 -12.73 -0.25
C ALA A 344 33.88 -11.38 -0.67
N GLY A 345 34.59 -10.68 0.23
CA GLY A 345 35.14 -9.35 -0.02
C GLY A 345 36.46 -9.34 -0.82
N GLU A 346 37.19 -10.45 -0.86
CA GLU A 346 38.50 -10.54 -1.56
C GLU A 346 38.35 -10.90 -3.06
N GLY A 347 37.11 -11.01 -3.57
CA GLY A 347 36.78 -11.64 -4.85
C GLY A 347 36.14 -10.76 -5.93
N GLY A 348 36.74 -9.60 -6.26
CA GLY A 348 36.61 -8.97 -7.59
C GLY A 348 35.31 -8.22 -7.97
N GLU A 349 35.43 -6.88 -8.02
CA GLU A 349 34.57 -5.91 -8.73
C GLU A 349 33.06 -5.79 -8.39
N ALA A 350 32.53 -4.58 -8.60
CA ALA A 350 31.20 -4.17 -8.16
C ALA A 350 30.10 -4.54 -9.16
N ALA A 351 29.61 -5.78 -9.10
CA ALA A 351 28.32 -6.18 -9.66
C ALA A 351 27.24 -6.22 -8.55
N GLY A 352 26.06 -5.64 -8.82
CA GLY A 352 25.03 -5.35 -7.80
C GLY A 352 24.23 -6.55 -7.27
N GLY A 353 24.88 -7.51 -6.60
CA GLY A 353 24.23 -8.64 -5.95
C GLY A 353 24.78 -8.92 -4.55
N ARG A 354 24.09 -8.46 -3.49
CA ARG A 354 24.45 -8.73 -2.08
C ARG A 354 24.45 -10.25 -1.82
N GLY A 355 25.57 -10.78 -1.30
CA GLY A 355 25.79 -12.24 -1.16
C GLY A 355 24.85 -12.91 -0.15
N ALA A 356 24.04 -13.86 -0.62
CA ALA A 356 22.91 -14.47 0.10
C ALA A 356 23.24 -15.30 1.37
N ALA A 357 24.51 -15.41 1.76
CA ALA A 357 24.95 -16.06 3.01
C ALA A 357 25.16 -15.06 4.17
N ALA A 358 25.35 -13.77 3.87
CA ALA A 358 25.59 -12.73 4.88
C ALA A 358 24.30 -11.96 5.29
N SER A 359 23.15 -12.29 4.69
CA SER A 359 21.90 -11.52 4.82
C SER A 359 20.88 -12.06 5.82
N SER A 360 21.05 -13.27 6.37
CA SER A 360 20.01 -13.97 7.13
C SER A 360 20.55 -14.67 8.37
N ALA A 361 20.02 -14.30 9.53
CA ALA A 361 20.25 -14.94 10.81
C ALA A 361 19.48 -16.26 10.93
N ALA A 362 18.27 -16.34 10.38
CA ALA A 362 17.47 -17.56 10.40
C ALA A 362 18.14 -18.70 9.63
N LYS A 363 18.64 -18.44 8.41
CA LYS A 363 19.38 -19.44 7.60
C LYS A 363 20.69 -19.85 8.28
N ALA A 364 21.40 -18.91 8.92
CA ALA A 364 22.61 -19.19 9.70
C ALA A 364 22.35 -20.07 10.96
N LEU A 365 21.11 -20.08 11.46
CA LEU A 365 20.64 -20.97 12.54
C LEU A 365 19.92 -22.23 12.03
N GLY A 366 19.87 -22.45 10.71
CA GLY A 366 19.20 -23.59 10.06
C GLY A 366 17.66 -23.48 9.98
N LEU A 367 17.08 -22.34 10.33
CA LEU A 367 15.63 -22.08 10.37
C LEU A 367 15.10 -21.72 8.97
N ASN A 368 15.07 -22.70 8.08
CA ASN A 368 14.80 -22.51 6.65
C ASN A 368 13.30 -22.46 6.26
N ASN A 369 12.38 -22.77 7.17
CA ASN A 369 10.94 -22.80 6.88
C ASN A 369 10.25 -21.50 7.33
N ALA A 370 9.93 -20.61 6.40
CA ALA A 370 9.30 -19.33 6.70
C ALA A 370 7.84 -19.44 7.19
N SER A 371 7.13 -20.53 6.87
CA SER A 371 5.73 -20.75 7.29
C SER A 371 5.61 -21.46 8.63
N GLN A 372 6.73 -21.76 9.30
CA GLN A 372 6.74 -22.36 10.64
C GLN A 372 6.96 -21.27 11.70
N THR A 373 6.06 -21.19 12.68
CA THR A 373 6.27 -20.37 13.88
C THR A 373 7.48 -20.89 14.66
N TRP A 374 8.40 -19.99 15.00
CA TRP A 374 9.58 -20.29 15.81
C TRP A 374 9.19 -20.35 17.30
N ILE A 375 9.79 -21.28 18.06
CA ILE A 375 9.64 -21.34 19.52
C ILE A 375 10.43 -20.21 20.21
N ALA A 376 10.15 -19.90 21.48
CA ALA A 376 10.75 -18.78 22.21
C ALA A 376 12.30 -18.79 22.20
N GLU A 377 12.92 -19.97 22.27
CA GLU A 377 14.37 -20.18 22.20
C GLU A 377 14.94 -19.88 20.80
N GLN A 378 14.18 -20.23 19.74
CA GLN A 378 14.53 -19.89 18.35
C GLN A 378 14.38 -18.38 18.10
N ASN A 379 13.29 -17.76 18.56
CA ASN A 379 13.11 -16.31 18.48
C ASN A 379 14.24 -15.58 19.24
N ALA A 380 14.60 -16.02 20.46
CA ALA A 380 15.72 -15.45 21.21
C ALA A 380 17.06 -15.59 20.46
N SER A 381 17.30 -16.75 19.82
CA SER A 381 18.51 -16.99 19.02
C SER A 381 18.61 -16.06 17.80
N VAL A 382 17.50 -15.92 17.04
CA VAL A 382 17.44 -15.02 15.87
C VAL A 382 17.58 -13.56 16.29
N PHE A 383 16.90 -13.14 17.36
CA PHE A 383 16.97 -11.78 17.91
C PHE A 383 18.41 -11.37 18.25
N LEU A 384 19.13 -12.21 19.01
CA LEU A 384 20.53 -11.95 19.36
C LEU A 384 21.44 -11.90 18.13
N LEU A 385 21.26 -12.86 17.21
CA LEU A 385 22.11 -12.97 16.02
C LEU A 385 21.88 -11.81 15.04
N ALA A 386 20.63 -11.40 14.81
CA ALA A 386 20.31 -10.30 13.88
C ALA A 386 20.90 -8.95 14.36
N ILE A 387 20.75 -8.61 15.64
CA ILE A 387 21.38 -7.41 16.23
C ILE A 387 22.90 -7.47 16.06
N ALA A 388 23.51 -8.63 16.35
CA ALA A 388 24.95 -8.78 16.24
C ALA A 388 25.45 -8.72 14.79
N MET A 389 24.67 -9.24 13.83
CA MET A 389 24.95 -9.16 12.39
C MET A 389 24.85 -7.73 11.86
N TYR A 390 23.85 -6.92 12.23
CA TYR A 390 23.81 -5.50 11.86
C TYR A 390 25.09 -4.76 12.29
N HIS A 391 25.50 -4.89 13.56
CA HIS A 391 26.71 -4.23 14.05
C HIS A 391 28.05 -4.82 13.57
N LYS A 392 28.06 -5.99 12.92
CA LYS A 392 29.27 -6.66 12.42
C LYS A 392 29.42 -6.63 10.90
N LEU A 393 28.31 -6.70 10.18
CA LEU A 393 28.27 -6.84 8.73
C LEU A 393 27.73 -5.57 8.04
N ARG A 394 27.00 -4.72 8.77
CA ARG A 394 26.30 -3.54 8.24
C ARG A 394 26.48 -2.30 9.11
N LYS A 395 27.69 -2.11 9.63
CA LYS A 395 28.01 -1.01 10.56
C LYS A 395 27.61 0.36 10.00
N ASP A 396 27.70 0.53 8.68
CA ASP A 396 27.44 1.80 7.99
C ASP A 396 25.94 2.06 7.73
N GLU A 397 25.06 1.04 7.87
CA GLU A 397 23.60 1.23 7.86
C GLU A 397 23.09 1.71 9.24
N VAL A 398 23.76 1.32 10.33
CA VAL A 398 23.40 1.68 11.71
C VAL A 398 23.52 3.19 11.95
N GLY A 399 22.46 3.81 12.47
CA GLY A 399 22.32 5.27 12.55
C GLY A 399 21.53 5.86 11.39
N SER A 400 21.10 5.05 10.42
CA SER A 400 20.32 5.50 9.26
C SER A 400 19.32 4.49 8.70
N ALA A 401 19.34 3.24 9.18
CA ALA A 401 18.51 2.17 8.65
C ALA A 401 17.02 2.38 8.96
N SER A 402 16.19 2.20 7.94
CA SER A 402 14.75 2.01 8.05
C SER A 402 14.39 0.54 7.84
N PHE A 403 13.21 0.12 8.30
CA PHE A 403 12.72 -1.23 8.03
C PHE A 403 12.40 -1.41 6.55
N ASP A 404 13.11 -2.31 5.88
CA ASP A 404 12.72 -2.86 4.58
C ASP A 404 12.05 -4.23 4.77
N LYS A 405 10.93 -4.44 4.07
CA LYS A 405 10.18 -5.70 4.09
C LYS A 405 10.86 -6.79 3.25
N ASP A 406 11.77 -6.43 2.34
CA ASP A 406 12.47 -7.35 1.44
C ASP A 406 13.95 -7.57 1.80
N ASP A 407 14.40 -6.96 2.90
CA ASP A 407 15.61 -7.35 3.66
C ASP A 407 15.32 -8.52 4.61
N ASP A 408 15.88 -9.70 4.31
CA ASP A 408 15.89 -10.89 5.18
C ASP A 408 16.16 -10.52 6.66
N LEU A 409 17.21 -9.74 6.93
CA LEU A 409 17.69 -9.49 8.30
C LEU A 409 16.74 -8.60 9.10
N ALA A 410 16.14 -7.61 8.45
CA ALA A 410 15.17 -6.70 9.06
C ALA A 410 13.88 -7.45 9.42
N VAL A 411 13.39 -8.29 8.51
CA VAL A 411 12.18 -9.10 8.69
C VAL A 411 12.39 -10.16 9.77
N GLU A 412 13.52 -10.85 9.76
CA GLU A 412 13.87 -11.85 10.79
C GLU A 412 14.00 -11.22 12.18
N PHE A 413 14.63 -10.04 12.28
CA PHE A 413 14.68 -9.27 13.52
C PHE A 413 13.27 -8.90 14.00
N VAL A 414 12.42 -8.30 13.15
CA VAL A 414 11.08 -7.84 13.53
C VAL A 414 10.22 -9.02 13.98
N THR A 415 10.27 -10.15 13.25
CA THR A 415 9.56 -11.40 13.58
C THR A 415 9.97 -11.94 14.95
N ALA A 416 11.28 -12.09 15.19
CA ALA A 416 11.81 -12.58 16.45
C ALA A 416 11.43 -11.64 17.60
N ALA A 417 11.58 -10.33 17.40
CA ALA A 417 11.26 -9.32 18.40
C ALA A 417 9.76 -9.25 18.74
N SER A 418 8.88 -9.40 17.75
CA SER A 418 7.42 -9.40 17.94
C SER A 418 6.92 -10.70 18.58
N ASN A 419 7.52 -11.85 18.25
CA ASN A 419 7.16 -13.13 18.85
C ASN A 419 7.58 -13.22 20.31
N LEU A 420 8.80 -12.78 20.66
CA LEU A 420 9.22 -12.67 22.07
C LEU A 420 8.27 -11.79 22.88
N ARG A 421 7.83 -10.66 22.31
CA ARG A 421 6.84 -9.79 22.95
C ARG A 421 5.46 -10.44 23.03
N SER A 422 5.03 -11.17 22.01
CA SER A 422 3.78 -11.92 22.01
C SER A 422 3.76 -12.97 23.13
N SER A 423 4.87 -13.71 23.30
CA SER A 423 5.11 -14.63 24.42
C SER A 423 4.99 -13.95 25.79
N CYS A 424 5.54 -12.74 25.97
CA CYS A 424 5.38 -11.97 27.22
C CYS A 424 3.91 -11.69 27.56
N TYR A 425 3.07 -11.39 26.57
CA TYR A 425 1.67 -10.96 26.76
C TYR A 425 0.63 -12.08 26.56
N GLY A 426 1.05 -13.31 26.25
CA GLY A 426 0.15 -14.44 25.96
C GLY A 426 -0.59 -14.32 24.62
N ILE A 427 -0.03 -13.54 23.69
CA ILE A 427 -0.56 -13.31 22.34
C ILE A 427 -0.04 -14.42 21.39
N PRO A 428 -0.81 -14.90 20.39
CA PRO A 428 -0.33 -15.89 19.44
C PRO A 428 0.90 -15.43 18.63
N GLU A 429 2.00 -16.18 18.74
CA GLU A 429 3.22 -16.01 17.95
C GLU A 429 2.97 -16.31 16.45
N GLN A 430 3.72 -15.65 15.57
CA GLN A 430 3.50 -15.64 14.12
C GLN A 430 4.66 -16.29 13.37
N SER A 431 4.39 -16.87 12.19
CA SER A 431 5.46 -17.34 11.31
C SER A 431 6.23 -16.16 10.67
N LEU A 432 7.43 -16.42 10.16
CA LEU A 432 8.21 -15.42 9.42
C LEU A 432 7.44 -14.88 8.20
N PHE A 433 6.64 -15.73 7.55
CA PHE A 433 5.76 -15.36 6.45
C PHE A 433 4.64 -14.40 6.89
N ASP A 434 3.93 -14.73 7.97
CA ASP A 434 2.81 -13.91 8.48
C ASP A 434 3.30 -12.59 9.05
N ALA A 435 4.43 -12.61 9.78
CA ALA A 435 5.08 -11.43 10.32
C ALA A 435 5.59 -10.49 9.21
N LYS A 436 6.21 -11.03 8.14
CA LYS A 436 6.54 -10.25 6.93
C LYS A 436 5.30 -9.66 6.28
N GLY A 437 4.22 -10.43 6.18
CA GLY A 437 2.93 -10.00 5.64
C GLY A 437 2.35 -8.79 6.39
N MET A 438 2.33 -8.87 7.73
CA MET A 438 1.84 -7.80 8.60
C MET A 438 2.78 -6.59 8.67
N ALA A 439 4.09 -6.79 8.82
CA ALA A 439 5.06 -5.69 8.92
C ALA A 439 5.15 -4.88 7.61
N GLY A 440 5.13 -5.57 6.47
CA GLY A 440 5.19 -4.98 5.13
C GLY A 440 3.85 -4.55 4.53
N ASN A 441 2.74 -4.68 5.27
CA ASN A 441 1.36 -4.47 4.78
C ASN A 441 1.08 -5.15 3.43
N ILE A 442 1.47 -6.43 3.29
CA ILE A 442 1.52 -7.11 1.99
C ILE A 442 0.11 -7.38 1.47
N ILE A 443 -0.29 -6.59 0.47
CA ILE A 443 -1.47 -6.85 -0.35
C ILE A 443 -1.14 -8.03 -1.28
N HIS A 444 -1.88 -9.13 -1.12
CA HIS A 444 -1.86 -10.26 -2.06
C HIS A 444 -2.10 -9.77 -3.49
N ALA A 445 -1.31 -10.23 -4.46
CA ALA A 445 -1.41 -9.76 -5.84
C ALA A 445 -1.27 -10.93 -6.82
N ILE A 446 -2.28 -11.10 -7.68
CA ILE A 446 -2.48 -12.27 -8.52
C ILE A 446 -2.33 -11.87 -9.99
N ALA A 447 -1.61 -12.68 -10.78
CA ALA A 447 -1.31 -12.38 -12.18
C ALA A 447 -2.57 -12.17 -13.04
N THR A 448 -3.61 -12.99 -12.85
CA THR A 448 -4.88 -12.90 -13.58
C THR A 448 -5.63 -11.61 -13.26
N THR A 449 -5.67 -11.18 -12.00
CA THR A 449 -6.26 -9.89 -11.60
C THR A 449 -5.53 -8.73 -12.28
N ASN A 450 -4.19 -8.73 -12.28
CA ASN A 450 -3.38 -7.71 -12.98
C ASN A 450 -3.68 -7.66 -14.48
N ALA A 451 -3.81 -8.82 -15.13
CA ALA A 451 -4.11 -8.91 -16.56
C ALA A 451 -5.53 -8.40 -16.91
N ILE A 452 -6.52 -8.69 -16.07
CA ILE A 452 -7.89 -8.16 -16.24
C ILE A 452 -7.90 -6.64 -16.08
N ILE A 453 -7.30 -6.12 -15.01
CA ILE A 453 -7.22 -4.67 -14.76
C ILE A 453 -6.44 -3.96 -15.89
N SER A 454 -5.34 -4.54 -16.37
CA SER A 454 -4.59 -4.05 -17.54
C SER A 454 -5.47 -3.91 -18.80
N GLY A 455 -6.27 -4.91 -19.13
CA GLY A 455 -7.22 -4.86 -20.24
C GLY A 455 -8.26 -3.74 -20.10
N LEU A 456 -8.71 -3.48 -18.86
CA LEU A 456 -9.65 -2.40 -18.55
C LEU A 456 -9.00 -1.01 -18.64
N ILE A 457 -7.74 -0.84 -18.20
CA ILE A 457 -6.96 0.40 -18.36
C ILE A 457 -6.87 0.77 -19.85
N VAL A 458 -6.44 -0.17 -20.70
CA VAL A 458 -6.33 0.07 -22.15
C VAL A 458 -7.70 0.30 -22.78
N THR A 459 -8.77 -0.33 -22.28
CA THR A 459 -10.15 -0.06 -22.72
C THR A 459 -10.58 1.38 -22.47
N GLU A 460 -10.28 1.97 -21.32
CA GLU A 460 -10.56 3.40 -21.09
C GLU A 460 -9.61 4.33 -21.89
N ALA A 461 -8.34 3.96 -22.04
CA ALA A 461 -7.39 4.69 -22.88
C ALA A 461 -7.87 4.83 -24.34
N LEU A 462 -8.40 3.74 -24.91
CA LEU A 462 -8.99 3.74 -26.27
C LEU A 462 -10.20 4.67 -26.38
N LYS A 463 -11.05 4.77 -25.34
CA LYS A 463 -12.18 5.72 -25.33
C LYS A 463 -11.72 7.18 -25.27
N ILE A 464 -10.64 7.46 -24.53
CA ILE A 464 -10.04 8.80 -24.42
C ILE A 464 -9.53 9.25 -25.80
N LEU A 465 -8.68 8.44 -26.47
CA LEU A 465 -8.16 8.76 -27.80
C LEU A 465 -9.26 8.85 -28.89
N ALA A 466 -10.33 8.08 -28.73
CA ALA A 466 -11.51 8.13 -29.59
C ALA A 466 -12.39 9.38 -29.37
N GLY A 467 -12.08 10.23 -28.38
CA GLY A 467 -12.93 11.35 -27.96
C GLY A 467 -14.28 10.92 -27.36
N GLN A 468 -14.47 9.63 -27.08
CA GLN A 468 -15.71 9.04 -26.58
C GLN A 468 -15.86 9.25 -25.06
N LEU A 469 -15.66 10.49 -24.60
CA LEU A 469 -15.59 10.82 -23.17
C LEU A 469 -16.92 10.56 -22.42
N GLY A 470 -18.05 10.41 -23.12
CA GLY A 470 -19.33 9.95 -22.55
C GLY A 470 -19.43 8.44 -22.30
N ALA A 471 -18.54 7.64 -22.90
CA ALA A 471 -18.46 6.19 -22.73
C ALA A 471 -17.51 5.76 -21.60
N LEU A 472 -16.80 6.70 -20.97
CA LEU A 472 -15.88 6.45 -19.85
C LEU A 472 -16.62 5.92 -18.61
N ARG A 473 -16.04 4.97 -17.91
CA ARG A 473 -16.66 4.32 -16.75
C ARG A 473 -15.67 4.05 -15.63
N ASN A 474 -16.15 4.12 -14.40
CA ASN A 474 -15.47 3.52 -13.26
C ASN A 474 -15.82 2.03 -13.26
N THR A 475 -14.83 1.15 -13.16
CA THR A 475 -15.01 -0.30 -13.25
C THR A 475 -14.39 -0.98 -12.03
N PHE A 476 -15.11 -1.94 -11.47
CA PHE A 476 -14.73 -2.70 -10.27
C PHE A 476 -14.81 -4.20 -10.56
N LEU A 477 -13.77 -4.93 -10.17
CA LEU A 477 -13.67 -6.38 -10.24
C LEU A 477 -13.86 -6.94 -8.82
N TYR A 478 -14.77 -7.89 -8.68
CA TYR A 478 -15.05 -8.59 -7.43
C TYR A 478 -14.76 -10.09 -7.56
N GLU A 479 -14.36 -10.70 -6.45
CA GLU A 479 -14.14 -12.14 -6.31
C GLU A 479 -15.44 -12.94 -6.51
N PHE A 480 -16.55 -12.44 -5.93
CA PHE A 480 -17.88 -13.05 -6.02
C PHE A 480 -18.87 -12.12 -6.74
N PRO A 481 -19.89 -12.64 -7.46
CA PRO A 481 -20.73 -11.81 -8.34
C PRO A 481 -21.68 -10.83 -7.62
N ALA A 482 -21.25 -9.58 -7.43
CA ALA A 482 -22.12 -8.48 -6.99
C ALA A 482 -23.27 -8.28 -7.99
N SER A 483 -24.52 -8.45 -7.53
CA SER A 483 -25.73 -8.39 -8.37
C SER A 483 -25.64 -9.26 -9.65
N ARG A 484 -25.07 -10.46 -9.55
CA ARG A 484 -24.78 -11.40 -10.66
C ARG A 484 -23.72 -10.90 -11.66
N ARG A 485 -22.82 -10.01 -11.27
CA ARG A 485 -21.69 -9.54 -12.10
C ARG A 485 -20.37 -9.58 -11.31
N LEU A 486 -19.33 -10.19 -11.89
CA LEU A 486 -17.96 -10.10 -11.38
C LEU A 486 -17.33 -8.74 -11.71
N VAL A 487 -17.64 -8.21 -12.91
CA VAL A 487 -17.23 -6.88 -13.36
C VAL A 487 -18.43 -5.93 -13.25
N VAL A 488 -18.37 -5.02 -12.28
CA VAL A 488 -19.37 -3.96 -12.06
C VAL A 488 -18.86 -2.67 -12.70
N VAL A 489 -19.76 -1.96 -13.40
CA VAL A 489 -19.42 -0.79 -14.21
C VAL A 489 -20.38 0.34 -13.86
N SER A 490 -19.85 1.47 -13.40
CA SER A 490 -20.61 2.68 -13.03
C SER A 490 -20.17 3.90 -13.87
N CYS A 491 -21.01 4.93 -13.89
CA CYS A 491 -20.63 6.21 -14.47
C CYS A 491 -19.48 6.85 -13.69
N THR A 492 -18.65 7.63 -14.38
CA THR A 492 -17.63 8.47 -13.72
C THR A 492 -18.29 9.62 -12.98
N ASP A 493 -18.00 9.76 -11.68
CA ASP A 493 -18.48 10.89 -10.87
C ASP A 493 -17.85 12.24 -11.32
N PRO A 494 -18.56 13.37 -11.17
CA PRO A 494 -18.05 14.71 -11.47
C PRO A 494 -17.09 15.22 -10.37
N PRO A 495 -16.29 16.29 -10.63
CA PRO A 495 -15.44 16.92 -9.62
C PRO A 495 -16.23 17.32 -8.36
N ARG A 496 -15.79 16.88 -7.17
CA ARG A 496 -16.41 17.30 -5.92
C ARG A 496 -16.04 18.75 -5.59
N PRO A 497 -17.01 19.66 -5.35
CA PRO A 497 -16.72 21.04 -4.96
C PRO A 497 -15.84 21.14 -3.70
N GLY A 498 -16.06 20.24 -2.75
CA GLY A 498 -15.32 20.10 -1.48
C GLY A 498 -13.99 19.34 -1.56
N CYS A 499 -13.37 19.19 -2.73
CA CYS A 499 -12.04 18.60 -2.85
C CYS A 499 -10.95 19.68 -2.72
N MET A 500 -9.98 19.48 -1.82
CA MET A 500 -8.84 20.40 -1.62
C MET A 500 -7.85 20.46 -2.81
N VAL A 501 -7.96 19.56 -3.79
CA VAL A 501 -7.01 19.46 -4.92
C VAL A 501 -7.61 19.95 -6.24
N CYS A 502 -8.81 19.50 -6.61
CA CYS A 502 -9.47 19.93 -7.86
C CYS A 502 -10.76 20.76 -7.65
N GLY A 503 -11.12 21.04 -6.39
CA GLY A 503 -12.23 21.92 -6.04
C GLY A 503 -11.79 23.37 -5.86
N LYS A 504 -12.61 24.15 -5.16
CA LYS A 504 -12.30 25.53 -4.75
C LYS A 504 -12.71 25.70 -3.30
N VAL A 505 -11.89 25.19 -2.39
CA VAL A 505 -12.16 25.15 -0.96
C VAL A 505 -11.12 25.97 -0.22
N GLN A 506 -11.58 26.72 0.78
CA GLN A 506 -10.72 27.32 1.79
C GLN A 506 -10.63 26.35 2.96
N LEU A 507 -9.41 26.00 3.38
CA LEU A 507 -9.19 25.09 4.50
C LEU A 507 -9.12 25.87 5.81
N THR A 508 -9.57 25.28 6.91
CA THR A 508 -9.39 25.81 8.26
C THR A 508 -8.69 24.77 9.12
N LEU A 509 -7.47 25.09 9.58
CA LEU A 509 -6.69 24.24 10.48
C LEU A 509 -6.89 24.71 11.91
N ARG A 510 -7.58 23.89 12.72
CA ARG A 510 -7.77 24.09 14.15
C ARG A 510 -6.64 23.42 14.90
N ILE A 511 -5.82 24.21 15.60
CA ILE A 511 -4.56 23.74 16.18
C ILE A 511 -4.14 24.62 17.36
N ASN A 512 -3.48 24.05 18.37
CA ASN A 512 -2.90 24.85 19.45
C ASN A 512 -1.58 25.48 18.96
N THR A 513 -1.63 26.76 18.59
CA THR A 513 -0.48 27.49 18.02
C THR A 513 0.62 27.82 19.05
N GLU A 514 0.41 27.56 20.35
CA GLU A 514 1.37 27.88 21.40
C GLU A 514 2.16 26.65 21.89
N THR A 515 1.58 25.45 21.78
CA THR A 515 2.27 24.18 22.06
C THR A 515 2.81 23.50 20.79
N THR A 516 2.17 23.67 19.63
CA THR A 516 2.62 23.05 18.37
C THR A 516 3.85 23.76 17.81
N THR A 517 4.87 23.00 17.41
CA THR A 517 6.07 23.50 16.74
C THR A 517 5.92 23.54 15.21
N LEU A 518 6.74 24.34 14.54
CA LEU A 518 6.80 24.33 13.06
C LEU A 518 7.15 22.93 12.51
N SER A 519 8.04 22.18 13.19
CA SER A 519 8.35 20.78 12.85
C SER A 519 7.11 19.88 12.87
N SER A 520 6.29 19.93 13.93
CA SER A 520 5.07 19.12 14.02
C SER A 520 3.98 19.56 13.04
N LEU A 521 3.94 20.83 12.64
CA LEU A 521 3.07 21.31 11.56
C LEU A 521 3.50 20.72 10.21
N LEU A 522 4.80 20.81 9.90
CA LEU A 522 5.38 20.34 8.63
C LEU A 522 5.26 18.82 8.46
N SER A 523 5.66 18.04 9.46
CA SER A 523 5.55 16.57 9.44
C SER A 523 4.09 16.12 9.48
N GLY A 524 3.35 16.50 10.53
CA GLY A 524 2.01 16.00 10.82
C GLY A 524 0.93 16.49 9.86
N VAL A 525 0.90 17.78 9.53
CA VAL A 525 -0.17 18.35 8.70
C VAL A 525 0.25 18.47 7.23
N ILE A 526 1.34 19.17 6.95
CA ILE A 526 1.70 19.58 5.58
C ILE A 526 2.15 18.37 4.74
N LYS A 527 3.12 17.60 5.23
CA LYS A 527 3.65 16.41 4.52
C LYS A 527 2.69 15.22 4.65
N LYS A 528 2.28 14.85 5.87
CA LYS A 528 1.51 13.61 6.12
C LYS A 528 0.02 13.68 5.74
N ARG A 529 -0.73 14.74 6.11
CA ARG A 529 -2.16 14.87 5.71
C ARG A 529 -2.34 15.49 4.33
N LEU A 530 -1.70 16.64 4.04
CA LEU A 530 -1.86 17.36 2.77
C LEU A 530 -1.00 16.79 1.61
N ALA A 531 -0.11 15.84 1.89
CA ALA A 531 0.71 15.14 0.90
C ALA A 531 1.63 16.04 0.06
N VAL A 532 2.15 17.11 0.68
CA VAL A 532 3.14 18.01 0.07
C VAL A 532 4.53 17.39 0.11
N ASN A 533 5.26 17.50 -0.99
CA ASN A 533 6.67 17.09 -1.12
C ASN A 533 7.61 18.16 -0.55
N THR A 534 7.52 19.37 -1.14
CA THR A 534 8.45 20.48 -0.99
C THR A 534 7.66 21.72 -0.56
N PRO A 535 7.42 21.92 0.75
CA PRO A 535 6.57 22.98 1.25
C PRO A 535 7.22 24.36 1.18
N ASN A 536 6.58 25.28 0.47
CA ASN A 536 6.73 26.72 0.67
C ASN A 536 5.52 27.24 1.48
N LEU A 537 5.79 27.96 2.57
CA LEU A 537 4.83 28.47 3.54
C LEU A 537 4.98 29.99 3.69
N MET A 538 3.89 30.73 3.49
CA MET A 538 3.87 32.19 3.61
C MET A 538 2.73 32.65 4.54
N SER A 539 3.02 33.53 5.50
CA SER A 539 1.98 34.19 6.32
C SER A 539 2.44 35.55 6.85
N GLY A 540 1.99 36.63 6.21
CA GLY A 540 2.36 38.00 6.60
C GLY A 540 3.86 38.27 6.45
N GLY A 541 4.60 38.24 7.57
CA GLY A 541 6.07 38.35 7.60
C GLY A 541 6.80 37.03 7.89
N PHE A 542 6.09 35.90 7.96
CA PHE A 542 6.66 34.56 8.03
C PHE A 542 6.83 33.97 6.62
N LEU A 543 8.00 33.40 6.37
CA LEU A 543 8.35 32.59 5.21
C LEU A 543 9.09 31.34 5.71
N TYR A 544 8.84 30.19 5.08
CA TYR A 544 9.61 28.97 5.21
C TYR A 544 9.57 28.22 3.88
N GLU A 545 10.71 27.71 3.42
CA GLU A 545 10.82 26.99 2.14
C GLU A 545 11.70 25.75 2.26
N GLU A 546 11.30 24.68 1.56
CA GLU A 546 12.11 23.49 1.32
C GLU A 546 12.14 23.21 -0.19
N GLY A 547 13.33 23.04 -0.76
CA GLY A 547 13.49 22.69 -2.17
C GLY A 547 14.95 22.62 -2.62
N GLU A 548 15.17 22.29 -3.89
CA GLU A 548 16.48 22.39 -4.54
C GLU A 548 16.74 23.86 -4.90
N GLY A 549 17.87 24.43 -4.44
CA GLY A 549 18.31 25.79 -4.82
C GLY A 549 18.41 26.84 -3.71
N LEU A 550 18.13 26.49 -2.45
CA LEU A 550 18.40 27.36 -1.29
C LEU A 550 19.90 27.45 -0.96
N GLU A 551 20.36 28.59 -0.45
CA GLU A 551 21.73 28.76 0.03
C GLU A 551 21.93 28.14 1.45
N GLU A 552 23.18 27.79 1.82
CA GLU A 552 23.46 27.05 3.07
C GLU A 552 23.03 27.81 4.34
N ASP A 553 23.06 29.14 4.33
CA ASP A 553 22.63 29.98 5.43
C ASP A 553 21.10 30.15 5.49
N GLU A 554 20.39 30.11 4.36
CA GLU A 554 18.93 30.01 4.31
C GLU A 554 18.45 28.70 4.93
N VAL A 555 19.06 27.57 4.55
CA VAL A 555 18.76 26.25 5.13
C VAL A 555 19.01 26.25 6.64
N ALA A 556 20.12 26.83 7.10
CA ALA A 556 20.41 26.97 8.52
C ALA A 556 19.42 27.89 9.25
N ALA A 557 18.98 28.98 8.62
CA ALA A 557 17.99 29.90 9.17
C ALA A 557 16.60 29.25 9.31
N TYR A 558 16.15 28.51 8.31
CA TYR A 558 14.89 27.75 8.35
C TYR A 558 14.94 26.59 9.36
N ALA A 559 16.05 25.88 9.45
CA ALA A 559 16.26 24.85 10.49
C ALA A 559 16.13 25.44 11.91
N ALA A 560 16.64 26.66 12.13
CA ALA A 560 16.49 27.37 13.40
C ALA A 560 15.06 27.88 13.72
N LEU A 561 14.08 27.68 12.83
CA LEU A 561 12.66 27.91 13.07
C LEU A 561 11.88 26.63 13.44
N LEU A 562 12.34 25.45 12.99
CA LEU A 562 11.64 24.16 13.19
C LEU A 562 11.19 23.87 14.63
N PRO A 563 12.00 24.06 15.69
CA PRO A 563 11.59 23.75 17.06
C PRO A 563 10.71 24.86 17.71
N ARG A 564 10.43 25.97 17.01
CA ARG A 564 9.68 27.09 17.59
C ARG A 564 8.17 26.84 17.57
N PRO A 565 7.44 27.24 18.63
CA PRO A 565 5.99 27.33 18.59
C PRO A 565 5.48 28.21 17.45
N LEU A 566 4.34 27.85 16.85
CA LEU A 566 3.78 28.57 15.71
C LEU A 566 3.52 30.06 16.01
N SER A 567 3.11 30.40 17.24
CA SER A 567 2.88 31.77 17.70
C SER A 567 4.16 32.61 17.89
N LEU A 568 5.34 31.97 17.91
CA LEU A 568 6.66 32.59 18.09
C LEU A 568 7.51 32.61 16.81
N LEU A 569 6.91 32.29 15.66
CA LEU A 569 7.55 32.44 14.35
C LEU A 569 7.74 33.92 13.95
N PRO A 570 8.63 34.23 12.99
CA PRO A 570 8.83 35.58 12.46
C PRO A 570 7.54 36.28 11.99
N GLY A 571 7.58 37.60 11.84
CA GLY A 571 6.44 38.39 11.35
C GLY A 571 5.24 38.50 12.30
N GLY A 572 5.34 37.99 13.53
CA GLY A 572 4.27 37.99 14.55
C GLY A 572 3.70 36.62 14.90
N GLY A 573 4.12 35.58 14.16
CA GLY A 573 3.69 34.19 14.35
C GLY A 573 2.32 33.87 13.73
N LEU A 574 2.03 32.58 13.61
CA LEU A 574 0.69 32.10 13.26
C LEU A 574 -0.20 32.16 14.50
N ARG A 575 -1.38 32.78 14.35
CA ARG A 575 -2.36 33.02 15.41
C ARG A 575 -3.77 32.77 14.89
N HIS A 576 -4.78 32.89 15.75
CA HIS A 576 -6.17 32.83 15.33
C HIS A 576 -6.45 33.88 14.23
N GLY A 577 -6.95 33.44 13.08
CA GLY A 577 -7.23 34.28 11.92
C GLY A 577 -6.03 34.56 11.00
N SER A 578 -4.84 34.03 11.29
CA SER A 578 -3.73 34.05 10.32
C SER A 578 -4.11 33.24 9.07
N ILE A 579 -3.81 33.79 7.89
CA ILE A 579 -3.90 33.04 6.63
C ILE A 579 -2.48 32.53 6.32
N LEU A 580 -2.35 31.22 6.20
CA LEU A 580 -1.15 30.51 5.80
C LEU A 580 -1.33 30.05 4.35
N THR A 581 -0.68 30.74 3.42
CA THR A 581 -0.59 30.29 2.02
C THR A 581 0.45 29.19 1.95
N LEU A 582 0.04 28.01 1.49
CA LEU A 582 0.87 26.83 1.26
C LEU A 582 1.03 26.61 -0.24
N GLN A 583 2.25 26.36 -0.71
CA GLN A 583 2.53 25.98 -2.09
C GLN A 583 3.48 24.78 -2.14
N ASP A 584 3.31 23.96 -3.17
CA ASP A 584 4.23 22.89 -3.57
C ASP A 584 4.55 23.08 -5.06
N GLN A 585 5.75 23.57 -5.35
CA GLN A 585 6.21 23.83 -6.72
C GLN A 585 6.35 22.51 -7.51
N SER A 586 6.85 21.44 -6.86
CA SER A 586 7.05 20.11 -7.46
C SER A 586 5.74 19.43 -7.87
N GLN A 587 4.62 19.80 -7.24
CA GLN A 587 3.28 19.29 -7.56
C GLN A 587 2.42 20.28 -8.35
N HIS A 588 2.87 21.53 -8.53
CA HIS A 588 2.07 22.65 -9.04
C HIS A 588 0.72 22.80 -8.30
N TRP A 589 0.75 22.64 -6.98
CA TRP A 589 -0.42 22.73 -6.09
C TRP A 589 -0.21 23.81 -5.02
N GLY A 590 -1.30 24.35 -4.50
CA GLY A 590 -1.28 25.31 -3.40
C GLY A 590 -2.67 25.62 -2.87
N VAL A 591 -2.74 26.07 -1.62
CA VAL A 591 -4.00 26.34 -0.90
C VAL A 591 -3.78 27.38 0.19
N ASP A 592 -4.79 28.22 0.43
CA ASP A 592 -4.82 29.12 1.59
C ASP A 592 -5.53 28.42 2.77
N ILE A 593 -4.83 28.36 3.90
CA ILE A 593 -5.29 27.73 5.15
C ILE A 593 -5.53 28.82 6.19
N ILE A 594 -6.76 28.93 6.71
CA ILE A 594 -7.05 29.76 7.88
C ILE A 594 -6.57 29.00 9.14
N ILE A 595 -5.72 29.63 9.93
CA ILE A 595 -5.31 29.12 11.23
C ILE A 595 -6.34 29.52 12.29
N ALA A 596 -6.95 28.54 12.93
CA ALA A 596 -7.88 28.72 14.04
C ALA A 596 -7.22 28.20 15.33
N HIS A 597 -6.71 29.11 16.15
CA HIS A 597 -6.16 28.73 17.45
C HIS A 597 -7.26 28.10 18.32
N GLN A 598 -6.95 26.96 18.95
CA GLN A 598 -7.76 26.30 19.96
C GLN A 598 -6.84 25.64 20.99
N GLU A 599 -7.04 25.97 22.27
CA GLU A 599 -6.25 25.44 23.39
C GLU A 599 -6.63 23.98 23.68
N ASP A 600 -7.90 23.76 24.05
CA ASP A 600 -8.50 22.46 24.33
C ASP A 600 -8.91 21.72 23.05
N LEU A 601 -7.98 20.95 22.47
CA LEU A 601 -8.29 19.92 21.48
C LEU A 601 -8.43 18.58 22.19
N LYS A 602 -9.67 18.11 22.35
CA LYS A 602 -9.96 16.80 22.96
C LYS A 602 -9.39 15.67 22.12
N GLU A 603 -8.70 14.74 22.77
CA GLU A 603 -8.12 13.55 22.16
C GLU A 603 -9.17 12.69 21.41
N GLU A 604 -10.39 12.60 21.95
CA GLU A 604 -11.55 11.92 21.32
C GLU A 604 -11.97 12.54 19.97
N ASP A 605 -11.81 13.86 19.81
CA ASP A 605 -12.21 14.62 18.61
C ASP A 605 -11.03 14.87 17.66
N ALA A 606 -9.79 14.82 18.16
CA ALA A 606 -8.57 15.25 17.46
C ALA A 606 -7.31 14.44 17.85
N PRO A 607 -7.24 13.12 17.59
CA PRO A 607 -6.15 12.24 18.06
C PRO A 607 -4.77 12.55 17.43
N GLU A 608 -4.70 13.39 16.40
CA GLU A 608 -3.43 13.87 15.81
C GLU A 608 -3.01 15.26 16.33
N GLY A 609 -3.77 15.86 17.25
CA GLY A 609 -3.49 17.18 17.85
C GLY A 609 -3.96 18.39 17.02
N PHE A 610 -4.74 18.16 15.96
CA PHE A 610 -5.34 19.20 15.12
C PHE A 610 -6.62 18.69 14.43
N ILE A 611 -7.43 19.59 13.89
CA ILE A 611 -8.59 19.28 13.04
C ILE A 611 -8.49 20.10 11.75
N LEU A 612 -8.64 19.46 10.59
CA LEU A 612 -8.63 20.13 9.28
C LEU A 612 -10.05 20.21 8.69
N GLU A 613 -10.73 21.32 8.95
CA GLU A 613 -12.04 21.61 8.37
C GLU A 613 -11.89 22.08 6.89
N GLY A 614 -12.88 21.77 6.05
CA GLY A 614 -12.81 22.00 4.60
C GLY A 614 -12.14 20.87 3.80
N ALA A 615 -11.56 19.86 4.46
CA ALA A 615 -11.16 18.62 3.80
C ALA A 615 -12.38 17.83 3.29
N VAL A 616 -12.15 16.87 2.38
CA VAL A 616 -13.14 15.85 2.03
C VAL A 616 -13.53 15.10 3.32
N PRO A 617 -14.82 14.93 3.65
CA PRO A 617 -15.23 14.33 4.91
C PRO A 617 -14.53 13.00 5.21
N GLU A 618 -13.98 12.90 6.41
CA GLU A 618 -13.45 11.65 6.93
C GLU A 618 -14.61 10.69 7.18
N VAL A 619 -14.53 9.49 6.61
CA VAL A 619 -15.47 8.42 6.91
C VAL A 619 -15.18 7.98 8.34
N LYS A 620 -15.95 8.49 9.31
CA LYS A 620 -15.81 8.14 10.72
C LYS A 620 -15.87 6.63 10.86
N SER A 621 -14.74 6.00 11.18
CA SER A 621 -14.67 4.60 11.57
C SER A 621 -15.48 4.40 12.84
N GLN A 622 -16.67 3.81 12.72
CA GLN A 622 -17.45 3.44 13.88
C GLN A 622 -16.65 2.41 14.70
N GLY A 623 -16.71 2.54 16.04
CA GLY A 623 -15.78 1.87 16.95
C GLY A 623 -15.84 0.35 16.93
N GLU A 624 -14.80 -0.30 17.47
CA GLU A 624 -14.66 -1.76 17.46
C GLU A 624 -15.83 -2.48 18.18
N GLN A 625 -16.76 -3.01 17.38
CA GLN A 625 -17.54 -4.19 17.73
C GLN A 625 -17.92 -4.97 16.47
N GLN A 626 -17.83 -6.30 16.55
CA GLN A 626 -18.06 -7.27 15.47
C GLN A 626 -17.04 -7.26 14.32
N GLN A 627 -15.90 -7.94 14.54
CA GLN A 627 -15.21 -8.63 13.45
C GLN A 627 -16.08 -9.81 12.97
N GLN A 628 -16.99 -9.59 12.02
CA GLN A 628 -17.61 -10.67 11.25
C GLN A 628 -18.12 -10.16 9.89
N GLN A 629 -17.47 -10.62 8.82
CA GLN A 629 -17.88 -10.60 7.40
C GLN A 629 -18.35 -9.27 6.76
N PRO A 630 -17.65 -8.75 5.71
CA PRO A 630 -18.16 -7.66 4.89
C PRO A 630 -19.23 -8.16 3.91
N GLN A 631 -20.47 -8.36 4.39
CA GLN A 631 -21.60 -8.79 3.54
C GLN A 631 -22.88 -7.92 3.60
N GLU A 632 -23.14 -7.13 4.66
CA GLU A 632 -24.49 -6.56 4.86
C GLU A 632 -24.75 -5.12 4.34
N GLU A 633 -23.75 -4.29 4.02
CA GLU A 633 -24.05 -2.94 3.48
C GLU A 633 -24.71 -2.98 2.08
N ALA A 634 -24.59 -4.09 1.35
CA ALA A 634 -25.33 -4.31 0.11
C ALA A 634 -26.82 -4.67 0.34
N ALA A 635 -27.21 -5.09 1.55
CA ALA A 635 -28.56 -5.58 1.85
C ALA A 635 -29.56 -4.47 2.22
N ALA A 636 -29.10 -3.29 2.64
CA ALA A 636 -29.95 -2.19 3.10
C ALA A 636 -30.94 -1.67 2.04
N ALA A 637 -30.65 -1.87 0.75
CA ALA A 637 -31.50 -1.47 -0.37
C ALA A 637 -32.60 -2.48 -0.74
N ALA A 638 -32.71 -3.64 -0.07
CA ALA A 638 -33.53 -4.78 -0.52
C ALA A 638 -34.49 -5.34 0.56
N LYS A 639 -35.63 -4.67 0.74
CA LYS A 639 -36.83 -5.20 1.45
C LYS A 639 -38.06 -4.87 0.58
N ALA A 640 -39.04 -5.74 0.31
CA ALA A 640 -39.31 -7.14 0.68
C ALA A 640 -40.30 -7.72 -0.39
N PRO A 641 -40.93 -8.92 -0.27
CA PRO A 641 -40.71 -10.04 0.66
C PRO A 641 -40.35 -11.38 -0.06
N ALA A 642 -40.09 -12.43 0.71
CA ALA A 642 -39.64 -13.73 0.21
C ALA A 642 -40.77 -14.72 -0.12
N SER A 643 -40.48 -15.72 -0.96
CA SER A 643 -41.17 -17.01 -0.93
C SER A 643 -40.24 -18.19 -1.26
N HIS A 644 -40.52 -19.32 -0.60
CA HIS A 644 -40.01 -20.69 -0.77
C HIS A 644 -38.50 -21.02 -0.76
N LYS A 645 -38.20 -22.07 0.02
CA LYS A 645 -36.91 -22.77 0.08
C LYS A 645 -36.86 -23.89 -0.97
N GLY A 646 -35.69 -24.13 -1.54
CA GLY A 646 -35.29 -25.40 -2.13
C GLY A 646 -33.84 -25.65 -1.74
N ALA A 647 -33.49 -26.87 -1.32
CA ALA A 647 -32.15 -27.24 -0.89
C ALA A 647 -31.64 -28.42 -1.71
N MET A 648 -30.37 -28.37 -2.08
CA MET A 648 -29.58 -29.53 -2.50
C MET A 648 -28.22 -29.47 -1.82
N ALA A 649 -27.61 -30.64 -1.66
CA ALA A 649 -26.33 -30.86 -1.00
C ALA A 649 -25.58 -31.99 -1.72
N GLY A 650 -24.26 -32.00 -1.63
CA GLY A 650 -23.43 -33.06 -2.20
C GLY A 650 -22.16 -32.55 -2.87
N VAL A 651 -21.15 -32.24 -2.06
CA VAL A 651 -19.73 -32.25 -2.48
C VAL A 651 -18.96 -32.87 -1.32
N THR A 652 -18.03 -33.78 -1.63
CA THR A 652 -17.12 -34.40 -0.66
C THR A 652 -15.72 -34.40 -1.25
N GLU A 653 -14.78 -33.78 -0.54
CA GLU A 653 -13.37 -33.73 -0.94
C GLU A 653 -12.67 -35.09 -0.73
N THR A 654 -11.54 -35.29 -1.41
CA THR A 654 -10.59 -36.37 -1.14
C THR A 654 -9.19 -35.76 -0.97
N GLU A 655 -8.32 -36.44 -0.22
CA GLU A 655 -7.15 -35.83 0.43
C GLU A 655 -6.06 -35.28 -0.53
N ASP A 656 -6.10 -35.67 -1.81
CA ASP A 656 -5.13 -35.26 -2.85
C ASP A 656 -5.57 -34.02 -3.67
N GLY A 657 -6.64 -33.32 -3.24
CA GLY A 657 -6.98 -31.96 -3.71
C GLY A 657 -7.36 -31.79 -5.19
N THR A 658 -7.55 -32.88 -5.93
CA THR A 658 -7.83 -32.85 -7.37
C THR A 658 -9.33 -32.98 -7.63
N LEU A 659 -9.95 -31.92 -8.16
CA LEU A 659 -11.34 -31.95 -8.61
C LEU A 659 -11.44 -32.61 -9.99
N VAL A 660 -12.07 -33.78 -10.04
CA VAL A 660 -12.49 -34.41 -11.30
C VAL A 660 -13.86 -33.85 -11.69
N LEU A 661 -14.00 -33.46 -12.96
CA LEU A 661 -15.27 -33.17 -13.59
C LEU A 661 -15.55 -34.31 -14.57
N ASP A 662 -16.57 -35.11 -14.27
CA ASP A 662 -17.03 -36.17 -15.17
C ASP A 662 -17.93 -35.54 -16.25
N ASP A 663 -17.34 -35.21 -17.41
CA ASP A 663 -18.07 -34.94 -18.65
C ASP A 663 -18.46 -36.27 -19.32
N ASP A 664 -19.75 -36.60 -19.35
CA ASP A 664 -20.34 -37.59 -20.26
C ASP A 664 -21.76 -37.15 -20.68
N GLU A 665 -22.05 -37.17 -21.97
CA GLU A 665 -23.37 -36.89 -22.54
C GLU A 665 -24.18 -38.19 -22.70
N GLU A 666 -25.48 -38.18 -22.40
CA GLU A 666 -26.43 -39.12 -23.03
C GLU A 666 -27.83 -38.50 -23.20
N GLU A 667 -28.39 -38.58 -24.40
CA GLU A 667 -29.82 -38.36 -24.66
C GLU A 667 -30.64 -39.59 -24.25
N GLU A 668 -31.91 -39.42 -23.84
CA GLU A 668 -33.06 -40.17 -24.41
C GLU A 668 -34.42 -39.81 -23.78
N ALA A 669 -35.48 -40.15 -24.53
CA ALA A 669 -36.83 -40.53 -24.11
C ALA A 669 -37.69 -39.60 -23.23
N LEU A 670 -38.57 -38.84 -23.89
CA LEU A 670 -39.90 -38.47 -23.36
C LEU A 670 -40.87 -39.68 -23.39
N PRO A 671 -41.73 -39.84 -22.36
CA PRO A 671 -43.03 -40.50 -22.52
C PRO A 671 -44.24 -39.61 -22.15
N GLU A 672 -45.45 -40.02 -22.54
CA GLU A 672 -46.62 -39.14 -22.70
C GLU A 672 -47.72 -39.16 -21.60
N LYS A 673 -48.39 -38.01 -21.45
CA LYS A 673 -49.85 -37.77 -21.27
C LYS A 673 -50.70 -38.61 -20.27
N LYS A 674 -51.35 -37.88 -19.34
CA LYS A 674 -52.83 -37.76 -19.10
C LYS A 674 -53.05 -36.65 -18.04
N ALA A 675 -53.98 -35.69 -18.11
CA ALA A 675 -55.43 -35.72 -18.38
C ALA A 675 -56.24 -36.36 -17.22
N GLU A 676 -57.39 -35.84 -16.76
CA GLU A 676 -58.15 -34.59 -17.03
C GLU A 676 -58.06 -33.61 -15.80
N ASP A 677 -58.88 -32.59 -15.45
CA ASP A 677 -60.13 -31.97 -15.97
C ASP A 677 -60.31 -30.48 -15.50
N ALA A 678 -61.40 -29.83 -15.91
CA ALA A 678 -62.14 -28.63 -15.46
C ALA A 678 -61.63 -27.67 -14.34
N GLY A 679 -61.89 -26.34 -14.42
CA GLY A 679 -62.57 -25.60 -15.49
C GLY A 679 -63.02 -24.16 -15.13
N ALA A 680 -63.44 -23.41 -16.16
CA ALA A 680 -64.22 -22.13 -16.17
C ALA A 680 -64.04 -21.13 -14.99
N THR A 681 -63.59 -19.88 -15.21
CA THR A 681 -64.37 -18.79 -15.87
C THR A 681 -63.51 -17.50 -15.95
N THR A 682 -63.78 -16.41 -16.70
CA THR A 682 -64.49 -16.13 -17.98
C THR A 682 -64.13 -14.72 -18.46
N LYS A 683 -64.10 -14.48 -19.79
CA LYS A 683 -64.17 -13.16 -20.50
C LYS A 683 -62.96 -12.20 -20.37
N ALA A 684 -62.63 -11.35 -21.37
CA ALA A 684 -62.93 -11.37 -22.81
C ALA A 684 -62.10 -10.35 -23.63
N SER A 685 -61.94 -10.66 -24.93
CA SER A 685 -61.92 -9.70 -26.07
C SER A 685 -60.70 -8.78 -26.36
N SER A 686 -59.99 -9.16 -27.44
CA SER A 686 -59.54 -8.28 -28.54
C SER A 686 -58.35 -7.32 -28.31
N ARG A 687 -57.57 -6.92 -29.34
CA ARG A 687 -57.79 -6.91 -30.81
C ARG A 687 -56.61 -7.44 -31.65
N LYS A 688 -56.92 -7.95 -32.85
CA LYS A 688 -55.98 -8.13 -33.97
C LYS A 688 -55.81 -6.82 -34.76
N ARG A 689 -54.60 -6.57 -35.26
CA ARG A 689 -54.19 -6.24 -36.65
C ARG A 689 -52.74 -5.75 -36.62
N ALA A 690 -51.91 -5.78 -37.66
CA ALA A 690 -51.79 -6.51 -38.94
C ALA A 690 -50.85 -5.63 -39.80
N LEU A 691 -49.95 -6.25 -40.57
CA LEU A 691 -49.10 -5.59 -41.57
C LEU A 691 -49.01 -6.53 -42.77
N GLU A 692 -49.43 -6.06 -43.94
CA GLU A 692 -49.43 -6.69 -45.26
C GLU A 692 -49.28 -5.56 -46.31
N GLU A 693 -49.20 -5.92 -47.61
CA GLU A 693 -48.79 -5.09 -48.78
C GLU A 693 -47.24 -4.92 -48.82
N ASP A 694 -46.49 -5.60 -49.71
CA ASP A 694 -46.43 -5.56 -51.21
C ASP A 694 -45.78 -4.27 -51.75
N ASP A 695 -45.01 -4.26 -52.84
CA ASP A 695 -44.83 -5.22 -53.96
C ASP A 695 -43.35 -5.35 -54.37
N THR A 696 -42.93 -6.50 -54.97
CA THR A 696 -42.33 -6.56 -56.33
C THR A 696 -41.82 -7.96 -56.75
N GLU A 697 -42.43 -8.49 -57.82
CA GLU A 697 -42.00 -9.63 -58.66
C GLU A 697 -40.81 -9.28 -59.61
N ALA A 698 -40.06 -10.18 -60.28
CA ALA A 698 -39.82 -11.64 -60.17
C ALA A 698 -38.67 -12.06 -61.16
N ALA A 699 -38.48 -13.38 -61.39
CA ALA A 699 -37.55 -14.06 -62.33
C ALA A 699 -36.04 -14.06 -61.94
N THR A 700 -35.25 -15.13 -62.11
CA THR A 700 -35.42 -16.57 -62.49
C THR A 700 -34.22 -17.32 -61.85
N ALA A 701 -34.34 -18.50 -61.23
CA ALA A 701 -34.33 -19.84 -61.85
C ALA A 701 -33.08 -20.08 -62.75
N GLU A 702 -32.20 -21.08 -62.57
CA GLU A 702 -32.02 -22.23 -61.63
C GLU A 702 -30.50 -22.35 -61.27
N GLU A 703 -29.85 -23.34 -60.61
CA GLU A 703 -30.08 -24.77 -60.28
C GLU A 703 -29.46 -25.16 -58.90
N GLU A 704 -29.74 -26.39 -58.41
CA GLU A 704 -28.99 -27.15 -57.37
C GLU A 704 -28.78 -28.60 -57.92
N PRO A 705 -27.77 -29.42 -57.52
CA PRO A 705 -27.80 -30.09 -56.20
C PRO A 705 -26.43 -30.55 -55.61
N GLU A 706 -26.48 -31.34 -54.53
CA GLU A 706 -25.37 -31.98 -53.79
C GLU A 706 -24.48 -32.99 -54.60
N ALA A 707 -23.28 -33.36 -54.08
CA ALA A 707 -23.09 -34.65 -53.36
C ALA A 707 -21.63 -35.21 -53.18
N LYS A 708 -21.23 -35.39 -51.91
CA LYS A 708 -20.66 -36.63 -51.29
C LYS A 708 -19.26 -37.23 -51.69
N ARG A 709 -18.39 -37.28 -50.65
CA ARG A 709 -17.54 -38.41 -50.16
C ARG A 709 -16.13 -38.75 -50.73
N ALA A 710 -15.13 -38.40 -49.89
CA ALA A 710 -14.33 -39.31 -49.03
C ALA A 710 -13.04 -40.02 -49.51
N LYS A 711 -12.23 -40.41 -48.48
CA LYS A 711 -10.95 -41.17 -48.46
C LYS A 711 -9.72 -40.44 -49.00
N SER A 712 -8.57 -40.27 -48.31
CA SER A 712 -7.82 -40.92 -47.20
C SER A 712 -6.62 -41.74 -47.69
N GLU A 713 -5.41 -41.32 -47.33
CA GLU A 713 -4.24 -42.21 -47.10
C GLU A 713 -3.08 -41.45 -46.45
N ALA A 714 -2.16 -42.17 -45.81
CA ALA A 714 -0.95 -41.61 -45.17
C ALA A 714 0.17 -42.66 -45.11
N ALA A 715 1.41 -42.26 -45.47
CA ALA A 715 2.64 -42.99 -45.15
C ALA A 715 3.88 -42.10 -45.36
N ALA A 716 4.91 -42.27 -44.53
CA ALA A 716 6.28 -41.77 -44.77
C ALA A 716 7.12 -42.85 -45.52
N PRO A 717 8.41 -42.61 -45.81
CA PRO A 717 9.40 -43.29 -44.94
C PRO A 717 10.79 -42.61 -44.74
N ALA A 718 11.35 -42.88 -43.55
CA ALA A 718 12.75 -43.25 -43.25
C ALA A 718 13.97 -42.35 -43.65
N ALA A 719 14.48 -41.62 -42.66
CA ALA A 719 15.79 -41.80 -41.97
C ALA A 719 17.15 -41.88 -42.72
N LYS A 720 18.15 -41.16 -42.17
CA LYS A 720 19.56 -41.63 -41.99
C LYS A 720 20.31 -40.79 -40.93
N GLN A 721 21.46 -41.29 -40.44
CA GLN A 721 22.28 -40.71 -39.35
C GLN A 721 23.74 -40.43 -39.79
N ALA A 722 24.35 -39.42 -39.17
CA ALA A 722 25.78 -39.19 -38.83
C ALA A 722 25.80 -37.91 -37.93
N GLU A 723 26.65 -37.68 -36.91
CA GLU A 723 28.12 -37.77 -36.78
C GLU A 723 28.82 -36.81 -37.77
N GLU A 724 29.81 -35.98 -37.39
CA GLU A 724 30.78 -36.06 -36.29
C GLU A 724 31.20 -34.66 -35.73
N ASP A 725 32.22 -34.58 -34.86
CA ASP A 725 32.58 -33.40 -34.04
C ASP A 725 33.55 -32.34 -34.67
N ASN A 726 33.72 -31.24 -33.93
CA ASN A 726 35.01 -30.56 -33.61
C ASN A 726 35.41 -29.21 -34.29
N GLU A 727 35.27 -28.13 -33.50
CA GLU A 727 36.31 -27.12 -33.12
C GLU A 727 36.94 -26.14 -34.15
N VAL A 728 37.56 -25.10 -33.57
CA VAL A 728 38.62 -24.18 -34.05
C VAL A 728 38.19 -22.73 -34.37
N ILE A 729 38.95 -21.82 -33.75
CA ILE A 729 38.87 -20.36 -33.77
C ILE A 729 39.58 -19.79 -35.00
N LEU A 730 39.13 -18.64 -35.51
CA LEU A 730 40.04 -17.68 -36.17
C LEU A 730 39.79 -16.26 -35.65
N ILE A 731 40.89 -15.56 -35.39
CA ILE A 731 41.04 -14.11 -35.20
C ILE A 731 42.13 -13.69 -36.18
N ASP A 732 41.91 -12.57 -36.88
CA ASP A 732 42.87 -11.62 -37.46
C ASP A 732 41.97 -10.41 -37.80
N ASP A 733 42.13 -9.17 -37.31
CA ASP A 733 43.28 -8.25 -37.18
C ASP A 733 43.91 -7.83 -38.52
N ASP A 734 43.67 -6.57 -38.93
CA ASP A 734 44.70 -5.58 -39.30
C ASP A 734 44.09 -4.17 -39.56
N ASP A 735 44.91 -3.13 -39.35
CA ASP A 735 44.70 -1.66 -39.49
C ASP A 735 43.60 -0.95 -38.64
#